data_AF-C1FFS8-F1
#
_entry.id   AF-C1FFS8-F1
#
_cell.length_a   1.000
_cell.length_b   1.000
_cell.length_c   1.000
_cell.angle_alpha   90.00
_cell.angle_beta   90.00
_cell.angle_gamma   90.00
#
_symmetry.space_group_name_H-M   'P 1'
#
loop_
_entity.id
_entity.type
_entity.pdbx_description
1 polymer ?
#
loop_
_entity_poly.entity_id
_entity_poly.type
_entity_poly.pdbx_seq_one_letter_code
_entity_poly.pdbx_strand_id
1 'polypeptide(L)'
;MTIIQSFALLLVWAALLAYAAYRGYKIFITLLVRALRWVPHRATSPTPFGARFASGILRSFSLDDDKFFCADGAPEEIAKKRRAGMDNLARSFDEQFAASQKASETVLDGISDLRFTDTNRVPFPFQKLVRERLNVATLALSSEGPHIVDLDGNRSLDVSGSYGVNVCGYDNYKRWMEAGWRRTKDLGPVLGPLHPIVGENLAMIKAVSKLDEVSFHMSGTEAIMCAVRLAAFNTRRKLVVTFAGAYHGWWDGVQPGPGNERKITDVLPLKDMSPASLNAIRARKDEIACVIVNPLQGFNPNSPPPNDLVLMTAAIRKAADSATLDHYAVWLKELRKVCTECEVPLMFDEVYTGFRMAPGGAQQYYGVHADMVVYGKTLGGGMPCGVVCGKRELMRRFDPERPLRVSYVIGTFAAHPLTMGAMNEFLRWVTTPEAEQVYEKIGKQFEHWIKDVNDEMKAENLPLSVHNLTTVWTVIFNQPGRYHWMFQYYLRDEGIALSWVGTGRLLVSLDFVENDFELLKKKLVNAAKRMRDDGWWYLGTPDKPITAQSISAAMGKEMAYNTVMKTVREGLLAEVLCLPEQHGPRAPKAVPPETLQEFYEEVMRRKEDDHAASHSNTVNQFMHLISSTIFIINYYTIWSNCTATMATGLFSLFLRQSGHAIFEPPCHDEEELLLGFNTRSKCFVVAGYTLAPLISLLRLSNDVGFFLALASIARSWLGVTLFFVLGHTGLLWMQYGFRISMVWLIKLVTDPFTDVLVYYPSAVTVWTTKDWQTATWDNFLSHLRGEPKDDGAKSAEEKKTQ
;
A
#
# COMPACT_ATOMS: atom_id res chain seq x y z
N MET A 1 33.96 27.60 -39.82
CA MET A 1 32.52 27.75 -39.50
C MET A 1 31.79 26.40 -39.27
N THR A 2 32.47 25.24 -39.34
CA THR A 2 31.87 23.90 -39.39
C THR A 2 31.92 23.08 -38.10
N ILE A 3 32.70 23.47 -37.08
CA ILE A 3 32.77 22.76 -35.79
C ILE A 3 31.66 23.26 -34.83
N ILE A 4 31.41 24.57 -34.80
CA ILE A 4 30.39 25.19 -33.94
C ILE A 4 28.97 24.78 -34.39
N GLN A 5 28.73 24.65 -35.70
CA GLN A 5 27.44 24.20 -36.23
C GLN A 5 27.16 22.72 -35.92
N SER A 6 28.17 21.86 -35.98
CA SER A 6 28.05 20.44 -35.62
C SER A 6 27.84 20.23 -34.13
N PHE A 7 28.50 21.02 -33.27
CA PHE A 7 28.30 20.98 -31.81
C PHE A 7 26.91 21.52 -31.41
N ALA A 8 26.44 22.58 -32.09
CA ALA A 8 25.09 23.09 -31.92
C ALA A 8 24.02 22.07 -32.37
N LEU A 9 24.23 21.36 -33.48
CA LEU A 9 23.33 20.29 -33.91
C LEU A 9 23.32 19.13 -32.90
N LEU A 10 24.47 18.76 -32.34
CA LEU A 10 24.58 17.69 -31.36
C LEU A 10 23.88 18.05 -30.05
N LEU A 11 24.01 19.30 -29.59
CA LEU A 11 23.27 19.84 -28.44
C LEU A 11 21.76 19.92 -28.71
N VAL A 12 21.34 20.27 -29.92
CA VAL A 12 19.93 20.28 -30.33
C VAL A 12 19.37 18.86 -30.39
N TRP A 13 20.11 17.88 -30.93
CA TRP A 13 19.70 16.47 -30.94
C TRP A 13 19.69 15.85 -29.54
N ALA A 14 20.67 16.16 -28.70
CA ALA A 14 20.69 15.75 -27.30
C ALA A 14 19.53 16.38 -26.51
N ALA A 15 19.22 17.66 -26.74
CA ALA A 15 18.06 18.32 -26.16
C ALA A 15 16.74 17.74 -26.67
N LEU A 16 16.63 17.40 -27.96
CA LEU A 16 15.45 16.77 -28.55
C LEU A 16 15.26 15.32 -28.06
N LEU A 17 16.34 14.56 -27.87
CA LEU A 17 16.30 13.21 -27.30
C LEU A 17 16.02 13.24 -25.81
N ALA A 18 16.61 14.17 -25.05
CA ALA A 18 16.27 14.39 -23.64
C ALA A 18 14.81 14.86 -23.49
N TYR A 19 14.33 15.70 -24.40
CA TYR A 19 12.93 16.10 -24.47
C TYR A 19 12.01 14.95 -24.88
N ALA A 20 12.42 14.08 -25.81
CA ALA A 20 11.68 12.88 -26.20
C ALA A 20 11.64 11.84 -25.07
N ALA A 21 12.73 11.67 -24.32
CA ALA A 21 12.79 10.83 -23.13
C ALA A 21 11.93 11.42 -22.00
N TYR A 22 11.97 12.73 -21.78
CA TYR A 22 11.10 13.44 -20.83
C TYR A 22 9.63 13.33 -21.23
N ARG A 23 9.31 13.47 -22.53
CA ARG A 23 7.94 13.29 -23.07
C ARG A 23 7.52 11.83 -22.99
N GLY A 24 8.41 10.89 -23.25
CA GLY A 24 8.20 9.44 -23.12
C GLY A 24 7.93 9.06 -21.67
N TYR A 25 8.71 9.58 -20.73
CA TYR A 25 8.49 9.46 -19.29
C TYR A 25 7.15 10.09 -18.88
N LYS A 26 6.86 11.32 -19.33
CA LYS A 26 5.55 11.96 -19.07
C LYS A 26 4.39 11.15 -19.65
N ILE A 27 4.54 10.59 -20.85
CA ILE A 27 3.53 9.76 -21.51
C ILE A 27 3.38 8.45 -20.73
N PHE A 28 4.47 7.79 -20.35
CA PHE A 28 4.44 6.57 -19.55
C PHE A 28 3.78 6.80 -18.18
N ILE A 29 4.17 7.86 -17.44
CA ILE A 29 3.51 8.26 -16.19
C ILE A 29 2.05 8.60 -16.44
N THR A 30 1.73 9.32 -17.52
CA THR A 30 0.34 9.66 -17.86
C THR A 30 -0.46 8.42 -18.21
N LEU A 31 0.11 7.45 -18.93
CA LEU A 31 -0.52 6.18 -19.29
C LEU A 31 -0.64 5.25 -18.07
N LEU A 32 0.34 5.23 -17.18
CA LEU A 32 0.30 4.49 -15.91
C LEU A 32 -0.75 5.09 -14.97
N VAL A 33 -0.77 6.41 -14.80
CA VAL A 33 -1.81 7.12 -14.03
C VAL A 33 -3.17 6.95 -14.69
N ARG A 34 -3.27 6.97 -16.03
CA ARG A 34 -4.52 6.67 -16.75
C ARG A 34 -4.94 5.21 -16.61
N ALA A 35 -4.02 4.25 -16.65
CA ALA A 35 -4.30 2.83 -16.46
C ALA A 35 -4.76 2.54 -15.03
N LEU A 36 -4.10 3.14 -14.02
CA LEU A 36 -4.54 3.13 -12.62
C LEU A 36 -5.93 3.80 -12.46
N ARG A 37 -6.23 4.84 -13.24
CA ARG A 37 -7.55 5.49 -13.31
C ARG A 37 -8.61 4.74 -14.14
N TRP A 38 -8.23 3.77 -14.97
CA TRP A 38 -9.13 3.02 -15.88
C TRP A 38 -9.65 1.69 -15.30
N VAL A 39 -9.29 1.39 -14.04
CA VAL A 39 -9.87 0.28 -13.27
C VAL A 39 -11.36 0.46 -12.79
N PRO A 40 -12.10 1.59 -12.92
CA PRO A 40 -13.35 1.78 -12.18
C PRO A 40 -14.64 1.30 -12.88
N HIS A 41 -14.61 0.34 -13.81
CA HIS A 41 -15.85 -0.16 -14.46
C HIS A 41 -16.30 -1.56 -14.08
N ARG A 42 -15.57 -2.27 -13.21
CA ARG A 42 -16.04 -3.51 -12.59
C ARG A 42 -15.71 -3.50 -11.10
N ALA A 43 -16.71 -3.15 -10.30
CA ALA A 43 -16.66 -2.95 -8.85
C ALA A 43 -15.81 -1.75 -8.39
N THR A 44 -16.28 -1.06 -7.36
CA THR A 44 -15.62 0.06 -6.66
C THR A 44 -14.37 -0.36 -5.86
N SER A 45 -13.80 -1.50 -6.22
CA SER A 45 -12.57 -2.10 -5.69
C SER A 45 -11.78 -2.63 -6.89
N PRO A 46 -10.45 -2.45 -6.95
CA PRO A 46 -9.65 -3.04 -8.02
C PRO A 46 -9.95 -4.54 -8.12
N THR A 47 -10.05 -5.06 -9.34
CA THR A 47 -10.21 -6.51 -9.53
C THR A 47 -9.08 -7.23 -8.78
N PRO A 48 -9.32 -8.43 -8.20
CA PRO A 48 -8.27 -9.15 -7.46
C PRO A 48 -6.96 -9.27 -8.24
N PHE A 49 -7.05 -9.40 -9.57
CA PHE A 49 -5.90 -9.37 -10.46
C PHE A 49 -5.17 -8.02 -10.47
N GLY A 50 -5.88 -6.90 -10.67
CA GLY A 50 -5.28 -5.55 -10.66
C GLY A 50 -4.68 -5.19 -9.30
N ALA A 51 -5.33 -5.61 -8.21
CA ALA A 51 -4.83 -5.43 -6.86
C ALA A 51 -3.52 -6.21 -6.59
N ARG A 52 -3.45 -7.47 -7.03
CA ARG A 52 -2.24 -8.31 -6.90
C ARG A 52 -1.09 -7.81 -7.78
N PHE A 53 -1.42 -7.34 -8.99
CA PHE A 53 -0.43 -6.71 -9.86
C PHE A 53 0.12 -5.43 -9.21
N ALA A 54 -0.76 -4.58 -8.68
CA ALA A 54 -0.35 -3.36 -7.98
C ALA A 54 0.48 -3.66 -6.71
N SER A 55 0.12 -4.67 -5.90
CA SER A 55 0.88 -5.03 -4.69
C SER A 55 2.27 -5.59 -5.01
N GLY A 56 2.46 -6.24 -6.15
CA GLY A 56 3.78 -6.70 -6.60
C GLY A 56 4.71 -5.58 -7.07
N ILE A 57 4.15 -4.41 -7.40
CA ILE A 57 4.88 -3.27 -7.97
C ILE A 57 5.08 -2.16 -6.92
N LEU A 58 4.05 -1.86 -6.13
CA LEU A 58 4.08 -0.83 -5.11
C LEU A 58 4.94 -1.28 -3.93
N ARG A 59 6.13 -0.69 -3.80
CA ARG A 59 6.96 -0.84 -2.60
C ARG A 59 6.60 0.24 -1.58
N SER A 60 6.69 -0.12 -0.30
CA SER A 60 6.49 0.84 0.80
C SER A 60 7.56 1.94 0.75
N PHE A 61 7.15 3.15 1.11
CA PHE A 61 8.01 4.30 1.36
C PHE A 61 7.44 5.10 2.53
N SER A 62 8.28 5.92 3.15
CA SER A 62 7.86 6.87 4.19
C SER A 62 8.29 8.27 3.77
N LEU A 63 7.46 9.26 4.07
CA LEU A 63 7.82 10.66 3.93
C LEU A 63 8.87 11.01 4.99
N ASP A 64 9.82 11.86 4.60
CA ASP A 64 10.74 12.51 5.53
C ASP A 64 9.99 13.61 6.31
N ASP A 65 10.59 14.07 7.41
CA ASP A 65 9.98 15.05 8.31
C ASP A 65 9.67 16.38 7.61
N ASP A 66 10.41 16.75 6.57
CA ASP A 66 10.19 17.98 5.82
C ASP A 66 8.96 17.86 4.92
N LYS A 67 8.81 16.74 4.20
CA LYS A 67 7.64 16.50 3.34
C LYS A 67 6.41 16.09 4.12
N PHE A 68 6.56 15.50 5.31
CA PHE A 68 5.43 15.01 6.11
C PHE A 68 4.40 16.09 6.36
N PHE A 69 4.81 17.33 6.70
CA PHE A 69 3.89 18.41 7.08
C PHE A 69 3.38 19.25 5.90
N CYS A 70 3.93 19.04 4.70
CA CYS A 70 3.56 19.76 3.48
C CYS A 70 3.17 18.82 2.33
N ALA A 71 2.75 17.59 2.62
CA ALA A 71 2.42 16.58 1.60
C ALA A 71 1.26 17.01 0.69
N ASP A 72 0.38 17.89 1.16
CA ASP A 72 -0.69 18.51 0.37
C ASP A 72 -0.27 19.80 -0.36
N GLY A 73 1.01 20.18 -0.30
CA GLY A 73 1.57 21.39 -0.88
C GLY A 73 1.38 22.64 -0.02
N ALA A 74 1.10 22.48 1.28
CA ALA A 74 1.00 23.59 2.21
C ALA A 74 2.32 24.40 2.31
N PRO A 75 2.24 25.74 2.48
CA PRO A 75 3.41 26.57 2.67
C PRO A 75 4.08 26.31 4.03
N GLU A 76 5.34 26.71 4.15
CA GLU A 76 6.17 26.48 5.34
C GLU A 76 5.51 26.96 6.65
N GLU A 77 4.79 28.08 6.61
CA GLU A 77 4.08 28.61 7.79
C GLU A 77 2.97 27.68 8.30
N ILE A 78 2.28 26.97 7.40
CA ILE A 78 1.29 25.95 7.78
C ILE A 78 2.01 24.68 8.24
N ALA A 79 3.11 24.30 7.58
CA ALA A 79 3.91 23.15 7.98
C ALA A 79 4.46 23.30 9.42
N LYS A 80 4.97 24.49 9.78
CA LYS A 80 5.39 24.84 11.15
C LYS A 80 4.27 24.70 12.17
N LYS A 81 3.06 25.20 11.86
CA LYS A 81 1.89 25.05 12.72
C LYS A 81 1.54 23.58 12.96
N ARG A 82 1.52 22.77 11.90
CA ARG A 82 1.25 21.33 12.02
C ARG A 82 2.31 20.59 12.82
N ARG A 83 3.59 20.97 12.68
CA ARG A 83 4.70 20.43 13.47
C ARG A 83 4.52 20.73 14.96
N ALA A 84 4.21 21.98 15.30
CA ALA A 84 3.91 22.38 16.67
C ALA A 84 2.68 21.65 17.23
N GLY A 85 1.62 21.49 16.43
CA GLY A 85 0.42 20.73 16.79
C GLY A 85 0.73 19.26 17.08
N MET A 86 1.53 18.62 16.22
CA MET A 86 2.01 17.24 16.41
C MET A 86 2.84 17.10 17.70
N ASP A 87 3.77 18.03 17.96
CA ASP A 87 4.62 17.98 19.16
C ASP A 87 3.80 18.22 20.45
N ASN A 88 2.77 19.07 20.39
CA ASN A 88 1.84 19.26 21.51
C ASN A 88 0.99 18.00 21.76
N LEU A 89 0.52 17.36 20.71
CA LEU A 89 -0.25 16.12 20.80
C LEU A 89 0.60 14.98 21.37
N ALA A 90 1.84 14.84 20.90
CA ALA A 90 2.80 13.86 21.42
C ALA A 90 3.04 14.08 22.92
N ARG A 91 3.31 15.32 23.35
CA ARG A 91 3.49 15.65 24.77
C ARG A 91 2.27 15.29 25.61
N SER A 92 1.07 15.61 25.11
CA SER A 92 -0.18 15.28 25.79
C SER A 92 -0.35 13.77 25.93
N PHE A 93 0.02 12.99 24.90
CA PHE A 93 -0.02 11.54 24.96
C PHE A 93 0.97 10.97 25.98
N ASP A 94 2.20 11.50 26.00
CA ASP A 94 3.22 11.08 26.96
C ASP A 94 2.81 11.41 28.41
N GLU A 95 2.09 12.52 28.62
CA GLU A 95 1.57 12.92 29.94
C GLU A 95 0.35 12.09 30.37
N GLN A 96 -0.57 11.81 29.45
CA GLN A 96 -1.83 11.11 29.76
C GLN A 96 -1.65 9.58 29.81
N PHE A 97 -0.84 9.00 28.92
CA PHE A 97 -0.83 7.55 28.66
C PHE A 97 0.51 6.88 28.97
N ALA A 98 1.34 7.47 29.83
CA ALA A 98 2.72 7.02 30.08
C ALA A 98 2.82 5.51 30.43
N ALA A 99 2.03 5.05 31.41
CA ALA A 99 2.05 3.65 31.82
C ALA A 99 1.47 2.74 30.74
N SER A 100 0.39 3.18 30.10
CA SER A 100 -0.30 2.41 29.06
C SER A 100 0.54 2.26 27.78
N GLN A 101 1.30 3.28 27.38
CA GLN A 101 2.24 3.24 26.25
C GLN A 101 3.40 2.29 26.55
N LYS A 102 4.05 2.45 27.70
CA LYS A 102 5.17 1.57 28.12
C LYS A 102 4.76 0.09 28.15
N ALA A 103 3.57 -0.19 28.68
CA ALA A 103 3.02 -1.55 28.70
C ALA A 103 2.70 -2.04 27.27
N SER A 104 2.14 -1.18 26.42
CA SER A 104 1.82 -1.52 25.03
C SER A 104 3.07 -1.86 24.20
N GLU A 105 4.18 -1.15 24.38
CA GLU A 105 5.44 -1.45 23.68
C GLU A 105 5.96 -2.86 23.94
N THR A 106 5.84 -3.33 25.19
CA THR A 106 6.25 -4.69 25.58
C THR A 106 5.40 -5.75 24.88
N VAL A 107 4.09 -5.49 24.71
CA VAL A 107 3.14 -6.45 24.13
C VAL A 107 3.13 -6.40 22.60
N LEU A 108 3.36 -5.23 21.99
CA LEU A 108 3.34 -5.03 20.54
C LEU A 108 4.33 -5.94 19.81
N ASP A 109 5.52 -6.17 20.37
CA ASP A 109 6.50 -7.09 19.76
C ASP A 109 6.07 -8.57 19.85
N GLY A 110 5.25 -8.93 20.83
CA GLY A 110 4.74 -10.29 21.02
C GLY A 110 3.50 -10.65 20.20
N ILE A 111 2.68 -9.67 19.76
CA ILE A 111 1.38 -9.94 19.13
C ILE A 111 1.29 -9.36 17.71
N SER A 112 1.24 -10.25 16.71
CA SER A 112 1.13 -9.87 15.29
C SER A 112 -0.11 -9.04 14.97
N ASP A 113 -1.24 -9.35 15.59
CA ASP A 113 -2.52 -8.66 15.34
C ASP A 113 -2.50 -7.21 15.82
N LEU A 114 -1.80 -6.94 16.93
CA LEU A 114 -1.60 -5.59 17.43
C LEU A 114 -0.69 -4.80 16.50
N ARG A 115 0.43 -5.38 16.04
CA ARG A 115 1.28 -4.74 15.01
C ARG A 115 0.52 -4.44 13.73
N PHE A 116 -0.34 -5.38 13.31
CA PHE A 116 -1.17 -5.20 12.12
C PHE A 116 -2.15 -4.04 12.28
N THR A 117 -2.92 -3.99 13.36
CA THR A 117 -3.92 -2.92 13.58
C THR A 117 -3.29 -1.58 13.92
N ASP A 118 -2.11 -1.56 14.55
CA ASP A 118 -1.33 -0.34 14.77
C ASP A 118 -0.81 0.23 13.45
N THR A 119 -0.17 -0.60 12.63
CA THR A 119 0.39 -0.17 11.34
C THR A 119 -0.71 0.33 10.39
N ASN A 120 -1.83 -0.37 10.30
CA ASN A 120 -2.84 -0.11 9.26
C ASN A 120 -3.83 1.02 9.56
N ARG A 121 -3.75 1.70 10.72
CA ARG A 121 -4.61 2.87 11.03
C ARG A 121 -4.10 4.19 10.43
N VAL A 122 -2.84 4.20 9.99
CA VAL A 122 -2.17 5.34 9.37
C VAL A 122 -1.82 4.99 7.91
N PRO A 123 -2.01 5.89 6.94
CA PRO A 123 -1.60 5.62 5.57
C PRO A 123 -0.07 5.41 5.51
N PHE A 124 0.37 4.43 4.72
CA PHE A 124 1.76 3.96 4.74
C PHE A 124 2.86 5.03 4.55
N PRO A 125 2.66 6.14 3.80
CA PRO A 125 3.66 7.21 3.72
C PRO A 125 3.90 7.93 5.07
N PHE A 126 2.92 7.93 5.96
CA PHE A 126 2.93 8.67 7.23
C PHE A 126 3.20 7.78 8.45
N GLN A 127 3.16 6.45 8.29
CA GLN A 127 3.24 5.48 9.40
C GLN A 127 4.46 5.66 10.30
N LYS A 128 5.64 5.88 9.72
CA LYS A 128 6.91 5.94 10.46
C LYS A 128 6.87 7.04 11.54
N LEU A 129 6.70 8.29 11.13
CA LEU A 129 6.73 9.43 12.04
C LEU A 129 5.60 9.36 13.08
N VAL A 130 4.41 8.92 12.68
CA VAL A 130 3.27 8.79 13.59
C VAL A 130 3.53 7.72 14.64
N ARG A 131 4.10 6.57 14.26
CA ARG A 131 4.45 5.51 15.22
C ARG A 131 5.54 5.97 16.20
N GLU A 132 6.49 6.76 15.73
CA GLU A 132 7.56 7.33 16.56
C GLU A 132 7.07 8.42 17.52
N ARG A 133 5.97 9.13 17.21
CA ARG A 133 5.53 10.33 17.94
C ARG A 133 4.18 10.20 18.66
N LEU A 134 3.30 9.33 18.18
CA LEU A 134 1.92 9.18 18.65
C LEU A 134 1.60 7.70 18.90
N ASN A 135 2.37 7.08 19.79
CA ASN A 135 2.13 5.70 20.19
C ASN A 135 0.78 5.60 20.93
N VAL A 136 -0.16 4.84 20.37
CA VAL A 136 -1.49 4.67 20.96
C VAL A 136 -1.47 3.46 21.89
N ALA A 137 -1.68 3.73 23.17
CA ALA A 137 -1.93 2.69 24.15
C ALA A 137 -3.09 1.78 23.73
N THR A 138 -2.89 0.46 23.80
CA THR A 138 -3.87 -0.54 23.35
C THR A 138 -4.47 -1.36 24.49
N LEU A 139 -3.98 -1.17 25.71
CA LEU A 139 -4.39 -1.94 26.89
C LEU A 139 -5.44 -1.19 27.71
N ALA A 140 -6.41 -1.94 28.24
CA ALA A 140 -7.46 -1.44 29.11
C ALA A 140 -7.60 -2.35 30.34
N LEU A 141 -7.93 -1.76 31.49
CA LEU A 141 -8.10 -2.45 32.76
C LEU A 141 -9.56 -2.81 33.03
N SER A 142 -10.49 -1.89 32.78
CA SER A 142 -11.90 -2.06 33.13
C SER A 142 -12.83 -1.23 32.24
N SER A 143 -14.13 -1.42 32.43
CA SER A 143 -15.19 -0.58 31.85
C SER A 143 -16.21 -0.17 32.90
N GLU A 144 -16.70 1.07 32.81
CA GLU A 144 -17.63 1.70 33.75
C GLU A 144 -18.63 2.59 32.99
N GLY A 145 -19.92 2.24 33.01
CA GLY A 145 -20.90 2.85 32.12
C GLY A 145 -20.44 2.77 30.65
N PRO A 146 -20.45 3.87 29.89
CA PRO A 146 -19.95 3.89 28.52
C PRO A 146 -18.44 4.14 28.41
N HIS A 147 -17.67 4.10 29.51
CA HIS A 147 -16.24 4.40 29.51
C HIS A 147 -15.37 3.16 29.58
N ILE A 148 -14.19 3.23 28.95
CA ILE A 148 -13.07 2.31 29.12
C ILE A 148 -12.01 2.98 29.99
N VAL A 149 -11.45 2.24 30.93
CA VAL A 149 -10.38 2.71 31.84
C VAL A 149 -9.07 2.06 31.45
N ASP A 150 -8.03 2.87 31.19
CA ASP A 150 -6.68 2.40 30.86
C ASP A 150 -5.80 2.19 32.11
N LEU A 151 -4.50 1.95 31.91
CA LEU A 151 -3.55 1.68 33.01
C LEU A 151 -3.14 2.94 33.78
N ASP A 152 -3.33 4.11 33.19
CA ASP A 152 -3.06 5.42 33.80
C ASP A 152 -4.29 5.93 34.57
N GLY A 153 -5.42 5.21 34.49
CA GLY A 153 -6.68 5.57 35.14
C GLY A 153 -7.54 6.54 34.32
N ASN A 154 -7.19 6.81 33.07
CA ASN A 154 -7.98 7.68 32.22
C ASN A 154 -9.28 7.00 31.82
N ARG A 155 -10.37 7.77 31.87
CA ARG A 155 -11.71 7.31 31.48
C ARG A 155 -12.03 7.84 30.08
N SER A 156 -11.94 6.97 29.09
CA SER A 156 -12.25 7.31 27.70
C SER A 156 -13.68 6.90 27.35
N LEU A 157 -14.48 7.82 26.82
CA LEU A 157 -15.84 7.53 26.34
C LEU A 157 -15.76 6.61 25.12
N ASP A 158 -16.33 5.42 25.20
CA ASP A 158 -16.19 4.40 24.18
C ASP A 158 -17.24 4.52 23.07
N VAL A 159 -16.76 4.90 21.88
CA VAL A 159 -17.54 4.86 20.64
C VAL A 159 -16.99 3.81 19.67
N SER A 160 -16.05 2.97 20.11
CA SER A 160 -15.64 1.76 19.38
C SER A 160 -16.70 0.65 19.50
N GLY A 161 -17.51 0.69 20.57
CA GLY A 161 -18.58 -0.25 20.90
C GLY A 161 -18.13 -1.71 20.92
N SER A 162 -16.88 -1.97 21.32
CA SER A 162 -16.26 -3.30 21.28
C SER A 162 -16.48 -4.02 19.94
N TYR A 163 -16.22 -3.33 18.84
CA TYR A 163 -16.41 -3.82 17.47
C TYR A 163 -17.84 -4.24 17.12
N GLY A 164 -18.84 -3.71 17.82
CA GLY A 164 -20.26 -4.03 17.63
C GLY A 164 -20.82 -5.01 18.65
N VAL A 165 -20.01 -5.56 19.55
CA VAL A 165 -20.49 -6.41 20.66
C VAL A 165 -21.30 -5.58 21.66
N ASN A 166 -20.82 -4.39 22.02
CA ASN A 166 -21.48 -3.54 23.00
C ASN A 166 -22.67 -2.80 22.37
N VAL A 167 -23.82 -3.47 22.26
CA VAL A 167 -25.09 -2.83 21.87
C VAL A 167 -25.74 -2.18 23.09
N CYS A 168 -25.78 -2.88 24.21
CA CYS A 168 -26.64 -2.52 25.34
C CYS A 168 -25.92 -1.89 26.52
N GLY A 169 -24.61 -1.63 26.45
CA GLY A 169 -23.83 -1.11 27.56
C GLY A 169 -23.04 -2.16 28.32
N TYR A 170 -21.80 -1.85 28.69
CA TYR A 170 -20.89 -2.79 29.35
C TYR A 170 -21.46 -3.36 30.66
N ASP A 171 -22.13 -2.51 31.45
CA ASP A 171 -22.71 -2.92 32.73
C ASP A 171 -23.86 -3.92 32.57
N ASN A 172 -24.66 -3.77 31.51
CA ASN A 172 -25.71 -4.74 31.19
C ASN A 172 -25.11 -6.10 30.79
N TYR A 173 -24.07 -6.13 29.95
CA TYR A 173 -23.39 -7.38 29.60
C TYR A 173 -22.72 -8.05 30.81
N LYS A 174 -22.03 -7.28 31.68
CA LYS A 174 -21.44 -7.81 32.92
C LYS A 174 -22.51 -8.48 33.81
N ARG A 175 -23.68 -7.84 33.94
CA ARG A 175 -24.82 -8.40 34.70
C ARG A 175 -25.38 -9.67 34.07
N TRP A 176 -25.55 -9.70 32.75
CA TRP A 176 -26.06 -10.87 32.03
C TRP A 176 -25.09 -12.06 32.09
N MET A 177 -23.79 -11.81 31.95
CA MET A 177 -22.77 -12.84 32.11
C MET A 177 -22.84 -13.46 33.49
N GLU A 178 -22.82 -12.65 34.55
CA GLU A 178 -22.88 -13.13 35.93
C GLU A 178 -24.18 -13.92 36.21
N ALA A 179 -25.33 -13.42 35.79
CA ALA A 179 -26.62 -14.10 35.97
C ALA A 179 -26.69 -15.42 35.19
N GLY A 180 -26.22 -15.43 33.94
CA GLY A 180 -26.17 -16.61 33.09
C GLY A 180 -25.21 -17.67 33.64
N TRP A 181 -24.03 -17.26 34.11
CA TRP A 181 -23.04 -18.17 34.69
C TRP A 181 -23.54 -18.79 35.99
N ARG A 182 -24.27 -18.07 36.84
CA ARG A 182 -24.89 -18.68 38.03
C ARG A 182 -25.80 -19.88 37.69
N ARG A 183 -26.42 -19.88 36.51
CA ARG A 183 -27.29 -20.97 36.04
C ARG A 183 -26.54 -22.12 35.35
N THR A 184 -25.33 -21.89 34.84
CA THR A 184 -24.65 -22.86 33.96
C THR A 184 -23.27 -23.29 34.44
N LYS A 185 -22.67 -22.59 35.43
CA LYS A 185 -21.29 -22.82 35.88
C LYS A 185 -21.05 -24.21 36.47
N ASP A 186 -22.08 -24.84 37.05
CA ASP A 186 -21.94 -26.14 37.71
C ASP A 186 -21.66 -27.27 36.70
N LEU A 187 -22.03 -27.08 35.42
CA LEU A 187 -21.63 -27.97 34.33
C LEU A 187 -20.14 -27.86 34.00
N GLY A 188 -19.52 -26.72 34.32
CA GLY A 188 -18.09 -26.49 34.13
C GLY A 188 -17.63 -26.60 32.66
N PRO A 189 -16.48 -27.23 32.39
CA PRO A 189 -15.88 -27.30 31.05
C PRO A 189 -16.41 -28.46 30.21
N VAL A 190 -17.55 -29.08 30.55
CA VAL A 190 -18.09 -30.22 29.80
C VAL A 190 -18.44 -29.80 28.37
N LEU A 191 -17.92 -30.53 27.39
CA LEU A 191 -18.15 -30.35 25.96
C LEU A 191 -18.76 -31.62 25.36
N GLY A 192 -19.60 -31.47 24.33
CA GLY A 192 -20.33 -32.56 23.69
C GLY A 192 -21.80 -32.59 24.13
N PRO A 193 -22.13 -33.01 25.37
CA PRO A 193 -23.45 -32.79 25.94
C PRO A 193 -23.77 -31.30 26.08
N LEU A 194 -25.02 -30.93 25.83
CA LEU A 194 -25.47 -29.54 25.90
C LEU A 194 -26.16 -29.26 27.24
N HIS A 195 -25.93 -28.08 27.81
CA HIS A 195 -26.71 -27.61 28.96
C HIS A 195 -28.19 -27.40 28.54
N PRO A 196 -29.18 -27.74 29.38
CA PRO A 196 -30.62 -27.62 29.03
C PRO A 196 -31.07 -26.23 28.57
N ILE A 197 -30.38 -25.18 29.03
CA ILE A 197 -30.65 -23.77 28.65
C ILE A 197 -30.56 -23.52 27.14
N VAL A 198 -29.85 -24.38 26.39
CA VAL A 198 -29.80 -24.31 24.92
C VAL A 198 -31.20 -24.42 24.32
N GLY A 199 -32.12 -25.17 24.94
CA GLY A 199 -33.51 -25.28 24.50
C GLY A 199 -34.26 -23.95 24.56
N GLU A 200 -34.08 -23.17 25.62
CA GLU A 200 -34.66 -21.82 25.75
C GLU A 200 -34.09 -20.87 24.68
N ASN A 201 -32.76 -20.90 24.49
CA ASN A 201 -32.09 -20.08 23.48
C ASN A 201 -32.60 -20.41 22.07
N LEU A 202 -32.72 -21.70 21.75
CA LEU A 202 -33.26 -22.17 20.48
C LEU A 202 -34.66 -21.61 20.22
N ALA A 203 -35.56 -21.67 21.20
CA ALA A 203 -36.92 -21.17 21.07
C ALA A 203 -36.95 -19.66 20.77
N MET A 204 -36.19 -18.86 21.52
CA MET A 204 -36.13 -17.40 21.33
C MET A 204 -35.47 -17.01 20.00
N ILE A 205 -34.37 -17.66 19.62
CA ILE A 205 -33.68 -17.39 18.35
C ILE A 205 -34.57 -17.75 17.16
N LYS A 206 -35.33 -18.85 17.23
CA LYS A 206 -36.30 -19.22 16.19
C LYS A 206 -37.44 -18.22 16.10
N ALA A 207 -37.96 -17.75 17.23
CA ALA A 207 -39.00 -16.72 17.25
C ALA A 207 -38.53 -15.41 16.60
N VAL A 208 -37.30 -14.98 16.90
CA VAL A 208 -36.70 -13.76 16.33
C VAL A 208 -36.40 -13.92 14.84
N SER A 209 -35.72 -15.00 14.46
CA SER A 209 -35.30 -15.23 13.07
C SER A 209 -36.44 -15.62 12.13
N LYS A 210 -37.53 -16.18 12.68
CA LYS A 210 -38.65 -16.82 11.96
C LYS A 210 -38.20 -18.00 11.08
N LEU A 211 -37.16 -18.71 11.50
CA LEU A 211 -36.56 -19.84 10.77
C LEU A 211 -36.66 -21.15 11.57
N ASP A 212 -36.45 -22.28 10.88
CA ASP A 212 -36.78 -23.61 11.39
C ASP A 212 -35.69 -24.19 12.31
N GLU A 213 -34.43 -23.98 11.98
CA GLU A 213 -33.29 -24.63 12.63
C GLU A 213 -32.18 -23.62 12.97
N VAL A 214 -31.42 -23.95 14.01
CA VAL A 214 -30.33 -23.13 14.54
C VAL A 214 -29.08 -24.00 14.74
N SER A 215 -27.91 -23.45 14.42
CA SER A 215 -26.60 -24.07 14.63
C SER A 215 -25.66 -23.09 15.32
N PHE A 216 -24.97 -23.53 16.37
CA PHE A 216 -24.05 -22.72 17.17
C PHE A 216 -22.59 -22.94 16.78
N HIS A 217 -21.80 -21.86 16.83
CA HIS A 217 -20.39 -21.77 16.43
C HIS A 217 -19.64 -20.79 17.35
N MET A 218 -18.30 -20.70 17.23
CA MET A 218 -17.49 -19.85 18.10
C MET A 218 -17.33 -18.41 17.61
N SER A 219 -17.55 -18.16 16.32
CA SER A 219 -17.45 -16.83 15.75
C SER A 219 -18.42 -16.64 14.59
N GLY A 220 -18.69 -15.37 14.26
CA GLY A 220 -19.42 -15.03 13.04
C GLY A 220 -18.74 -15.54 11.77
N THR A 221 -17.40 -15.63 11.74
CA THR A 221 -16.67 -16.18 10.59
C THR A 221 -16.98 -17.67 10.40
N GLU A 222 -16.91 -18.45 11.47
CA GLU A 222 -17.27 -19.88 11.42
C GLU A 222 -18.73 -20.09 11.03
N ALA A 223 -19.63 -19.24 11.53
CA ALA A 223 -21.04 -19.31 11.20
C ALA A 223 -21.29 -18.99 9.70
N ILE A 224 -20.62 -17.99 9.13
CA ILE A 224 -20.66 -17.73 7.68
C ILE A 224 -20.10 -18.92 6.90
N MET A 225 -18.95 -19.47 7.30
CA MET A 225 -18.36 -20.65 6.65
C MET A 225 -19.32 -21.85 6.66
N CYS A 226 -19.99 -22.08 7.80
CA CYS A 226 -20.98 -23.13 7.94
C CYS A 226 -22.20 -22.87 7.05
N ALA A 227 -22.75 -21.66 7.06
CA ALA A 227 -23.92 -21.28 6.28
C ALA A 227 -23.66 -21.44 4.77
N VAL A 228 -22.49 -20.98 4.28
CA VAL A 228 -22.07 -21.16 2.88
C VAL A 228 -21.93 -22.64 2.53
N ARG A 229 -21.29 -23.43 3.39
CA ARG A 229 -21.14 -24.87 3.17
C ARG A 229 -22.49 -25.58 3.12
N LEU A 230 -23.41 -25.24 4.01
CA LEU A 230 -24.75 -25.80 4.05
C LEU A 230 -25.58 -25.41 2.82
N ALA A 231 -25.51 -24.14 2.39
CA ALA A 231 -26.16 -23.69 1.17
C ALA A 231 -25.63 -24.44 -0.06
N ALA A 232 -24.31 -24.55 -0.22
CA ALA A 232 -23.70 -25.31 -1.32
C ALA A 232 -24.03 -26.81 -1.25
N PHE A 233 -24.01 -27.40 -0.06
CA PHE A 233 -24.37 -28.80 0.16
C PHE A 233 -25.81 -29.06 -0.29
N ASN A 234 -26.77 -28.27 0.18
CA ASN A 234 -28.20 -28.52 -0.05
C ASN A 234 -28.66 -28.13 -1.46
N THR A 235 -28.15 -27.04 -2.02
CA THR A 235 -28.48 -26.63 -3.41
C THR A 235 -27.72 -27.44 -4.47
N ARG A 236 -26.59 -28.08 -4.09
CA ARG A 236 -25.62 -28.71 -5.01
C ARG A 236 -24.97 -27.74 -6.00
N ARG A 237 -25.03 -26.44 -5.69
CA ARG A 237 -24.43 -25.36 -6.46
C ARG A 237 -23.16 -24.89 -5.77
N LYS A 238 -22.25 -24.21 -6.49
CA LYS A 238 -20.90 -23.91 -5.99
C LYS A 238 -20.62 -22.42 -5.84
N LEU A 239 -21.28 -21.59 -6.64
CA LEU A 239 -20.97 -20.17 -6.71
C LEU A 239 -21.64 -19.42 -5.55
N VAL A 240 -20.87 -18.63 -4.82
CA VAL A 240 -21.41 -17.72 -3.80
C VAL A 240 -21.40 -16.30 -4.36
N VAL A 241 -22.52 -15.59 -4.27
CA VAL A 241 -22.57 -14.18 -4.64
C VAL A 241 -22.40 -13.32 -3.40
N THR A 242 -21.53 -12.32 -3.48
CA THR A 242 -21.32 -11.30 -2.44
C THR A 242 -21.38 -9.91 -3.07
N PHE A 243 -21.38 -8.87 -2.24
CA PHE A 243 -21.35 -7.48 -2.71
C PHE A 243 -20.05 -6.79 -2.29
N ALA A 244 -19.45 -6.02 -3.20
CA ALA A 244 -18.17 -5.35 -2.97
C ALA A 244 -18.21 -4.44 -1.73
N GLY A 245 -17.13 -4.42 -0.95
CA GLY A 245 -17.05 -3.67 0.31
C GLY A 245 -17.75 -4.32 1.51
N ALA A 246 -18.45 -5.45 1.33
CA ALA A 246 -18.95 -6.25 2.45
C ALA A 246 -17.79 -6.83 3.27
N TYR A 247 -18.04 -7.04 4.56
CA TYR A 247 -17.19 -7.88 5.40
C TYR A 247 -18.05 -9.03 5.93
N HIS A 248 -17.61 -10.27 5.66
CA HIS A 248 -18.27 -11.52 6.06
C HIS A 248 -17.31 -12.43 6.84
N GLY A 249 -16.36 -11.84 7.57
CA GLY A 249 -15.27 -12.55 8.21
C GLY A 249 -13.99 -12.61 7.37
N TRP A 250 -13.11 -13.53 7.72
CA TRP A 250 -11.78 -13.68 7.11
C TRP A 250 -11.57 -15.01 6.38
N TRP A 251 -12.64 -15.77 6.11
CA TRP A 251 -12.50 -16.99 5.32
C TRP A 251 -12.16 -16.68 3.86
N ASP A 252 -11.44 -17.60 3.21
CA ASP A 252 -10.70 -17.33 1.98
C ASP A 252 -11.54 -16.84 0.80
N GLY A 253 -12.85 -17.06 0.80
CA GLY A 253 -13.77 -16.67 -0.28
C GLY A 253 -14.30 -15.25 -0.21
N VAL A 254 -14.31 -14.61 0.98
CA VAL A 254 -15.02 -13.32 1.18
C VAL A 254 -14.11 -12.11 1.35
N GLN A 255 -12.79 -12.28 1.20
CA GLN A 255 -11.85 -11.16 1.12
C GLN A 255 -11.14 -11.09 -0.24
N PRO A 256 -11.85 -10.80 -1.35
CA PRO A 256 -11.23 -10.66 -2.69
C PRO A 256 -10.35 -9.41 -2.87
N GLY A 257 -9.87 -8.78 -1.79
CA GLY A 257 -9.13 -7.52 -1.83
C GLY A 257 -7.62 -7.65 -2.10
N PRO A 258 -6.91 -6.50 -2.20
CA PRO A 258 -5.44 -6.46 -2.26
C PRO A 258 -4.82 -7.25 -1.10
N GLY A 259 -3.84 -8.10 -1.40
CA GLY A 259 -3.16 -8.95 -0.42
C GLY A 259 -3.69 -10.39 -0.30
N ASN A 260 -4.83 -10.73 -0.91
CA ASN A 260 -5.27 -12.13 -0.95
C ASN A 260 -4.56 -12.89 -2.09
N GLU A 261 -3.79 -13.92 -1.72
CA GLU A 261 -3.03 -14.75 -2.65
C GLU A 261 -3.84 -15.89 -3.28
N ARG A 262 -5.05 -16.17 -2.78
CA ARG A 262 -5.92 -17.21 -3.33
C ARG A 262 -6.53 -16.78 -4.66
N LYS A 263 -6.55 -17.70 -5.63
CA LYS A 263 -7.35 -17.53 -6.85
C LYS A 263 -8.81 -17.84 -6.53
N ILE A 264 -9.64 -16.79 -6.50
CA ILE A 264 -11.07 -16.92 -6.21
C ILE A 264 -11.80 -17.32 -7.48
N THR A 265 -12.39 -18.51 -7.48
CA THR A 265 -13.19 -19.06 -8.60
C THR A 265 -14.60 -19.45 -8.18
N ASP A 266 -14.86 -19.46 -6.88
CA ASP A 266 -16.08 -19.91 -6.22
C ASP A 266 -16.92 -18.75 -5.64
N VAL A 267 -16.41 -17.51 -5.70
CA VAL A 267 -17.12 -16.31 -5.23
C VAL A 267 -17.22 -15.26 -6.34
N LEU A 268 -18.43 -14.75 -6.55
CA LEU A 268 -18.73 -13.67 -7.48
C LEU A 268 -19.05 -12.38 -6.70
N PRO A 269 -18.08 -11.45 -6.55
CA PRO A 269 -18.35 -10.14 -5.98
C PRO A 269 -19.07 -9.25 -7.00
N LEU A 270 -20.24 -8.75 -6.64
CA LEU A 270 -21.08 -7.86 -7.44
C LEU A 270 -21.15 -6.46 -6.82
N LYS A 271 -21.68 -5.49 -7.57
CA LYS A 271 -21.98 -4.15 -7.06
C LYS A 271 -23.38 -4.15 -6.42
N ASP A 272 -23.54 -3.60 -5.23
CA ASP A 272 -24.85 -3.37 -4.61
C ASP A 272 -25.63 -2.28 -5.38
N MET A 273 -26.94 -2.18 -5.11
CA MET A 273 -27.83 -1.17 -5.72
C MET A 273 -27.73 -1.07 -7.25
N SER A 274 -27.42 -2.19 -7.93
CA SER A 274 -27.15 -2.23 -9.37
C SER A 274 -28.10 -3.20 -10.07
N PRO A 275 -28.89 -2.75 -11.06
CA PRO A 275 -29.71 -3.63 -11.89
C PRO A 275 -28.89 -4.71 -12.61
N ALA A 276 -27.66 -4.38 -13.03
CA ALA A 276 -26.76 -5.33 -13.69
C ALA A 276 -26.39 -6.52 -12.78
N SER A 277 -26.27 -6.27 -11.46
CA SER A 277 -25.99 -7.32 -10.48
C SER A 277 -27.19 -8.24 -10.30
N LEU A 278 -28.41 -7.70 -10.26
CA LEU A 278 -29.63 -8.50 -10.22
C LEU A 278 -29.79 -9.36 -11.49
N ASN A 279 -29.46 -8.81 -12.66
CA ASN A 279 -29.46 -9.56 -13.92
C ASN A 279 -28.37 -10.65 -13.96
N ALA A 280 -27.19 -10.40 -13.38
CA ALA A 280 -26.15 -11.42 -13.27
C ALA A 280 -26.58 -12.60 -12.39
N ILE A 281 -27.32 -12.33 -11.30
CA ILE A 281 -27.91 -13.39 -10.45
C ILE A 281 -28.92 -14.21 -11.27
N ARG A 282 -29.83 -13.56 -12.01
CA ARG A 282 -30.78 -14.26 -12.88
C ARG A 282 -30.09 -15.14 -13.92
N ALA A 283 -29.07 -14.60 -14.58
CA ALA A 283 -28.35 -15.29 -15.65
C ALA A 283 -27.55 -16.51 -15.18
N ARG A 284 -27.11 -16.51 -13.91
CA ARG A 284 -26.27 -17.58 -13.34
C ARG A 284 -26.96 -18.39 -12.23
N LYS A 285 -28.29 -18.30 -12.11
CA LYS A 285 -29.07 -18.89 -11.01
C LYS A 285 -28.75 -20.37 -10.74
N ASP A 286 -28.50 -21.14 -11.79
CA ASP A 286 -28.25 -22.58 -11.71
C ASP A 286 -26.85 -22.92 -11.17
N GLU A 287 -25.94 -21.94 -11.09
CA GLU A 287 -24.60 -22.08 -10.50
C GLU A 287 -24.53 -21.60 -9.04
N ILE A 288 -25.49 -20.78 -8.60
CA ILE A 288 -25.41 -20.01 -7.34
C ILE A 288 -25.96 -20.80 -6.15
N ALA A 289 -25.07 -21.10 -5.19
CA ALA A 289 -25.38 -21.71 -3.91
C ALA A 289 -26.15 -20.79 -2.97
N CYS A 290 -25.73 -19.52 -2.88
CA CYS A 290 -26.42 -18.49 -2.12
C CYS A 290 -25.97 -17.09 -2.54
N VAL A 291 -26.79 -16.10 -2.22
CA VAL A 291 -26.43 -14.68 -2.22
C VAL A 291 -26.28 -14.25 -0.78
N ILE A 292 -25.11 -13.74 -0.40
CA ILE A 292 -24.85 -13.18 0.93
C ILE A 292 -24.89 -11.67 0.83
N VAL A 293 -25.67 -11.04 1.72
CA VAL A 293 -25.70 -9.59 1.88
C VAL A 293 -25.46 -9.24 3.34
N ASN A 294 -24.63 -8.22 3.58
CA ASN A 294 -24.54 -7.58 4.89
C ASN A 294 -25.47 -6.37 4.85
N PRO A 295 -26.58 -6.35 5.59
CA PRO A 295 -27.58 -5.28 5.48
C PRO A 295 -27.05 -3.88 5.83
N LEU A 296 -25.90 -3.79 6.51
CA LEU A 296 -25.23 -2.52 6.82
C LEU A 296 -24.56 -1.88 5.59
N GLN A 297 -24.42 -2.60 4.47
CA GLN A 297 -23.67 -2.13 3.30
C GLN A 297 -24.19 -0.83 2.70
N GLY A 298 -25.50 -0.57 2.77
CA GLY A 298 -26.08 0.68 2.28
C GLY A 298 -25.46 1.93 2.92
N PHE A 299 -24.93 1.80 4.15
CA PHE A 299 -24.27 2.89 4.87
C PHE A 299 -22.75 2.98 4.62
N ASN A 300 -22.18 2.04 3.86
CA ASN A 300 -20.75 1.92 3.55
C ASN A 300 -19.77 2.07 4.75
N PRO A 301 -20.06 1.55 5.96
CA PRO A 301 -19.26 1.88 7.14
C PRO A 301 -17.91 1.16 7.21
N ASN A 302 -17.63 0.22 6.31
CA ASN A 302 -16.34 -0.45 6.23
C ASN A 302 -15.34 0.29 5.33
N SER A 303 -15.73 1.45 4.78
CA SER A 303 -14.78 2.33 4.11
C SER A 303 -13.84 2.92 5.17
N PRO A 304 -12.50 2.84 5.00
CA PRO A 304 -11.59 3.54 5.89
C PRO A 304 -11.93 5.04 5.91
N PRO A 305 -11.57 5.78 6.97
CA PRO A 305 -11.57 7.24 6.91
C PRO A 305 -10.77 7.68 5.68
N PRO A 306 -11.11 8.82 5.03
CA PRO A 306 -10.44 9.25 3.81
C PRO A 306 -8.93 9.21 4.01
N ASN A 307 -8.32 8.21 3.40
CA ASN A 307 -6.89 7.99 3.38
C ASN A 307 -6.44 8.01 1.93
N ASP A 308 -5.15 8.14 1.78
CA ASP A 308 -4.47 8.20 0.50
C ASP A 308 -5.00 7.13 -0.50
N LEU A 309 -5.23 5.88 -0.07
CA LEU A 309 -5.78 4.80 -0.92
C LEU A 309 -7.27 4.97 -1.26
N VAL A 310 -8.09 5.46 -0.33
CA VAL A 310 -9.52 5.78 -0.56
C VAL A 310 -9.67 6.99 -1.51
N LEU A 311 -8.72 7.93 -1.50
CA LEU A 311 -8.70 9.06 -2.44
C LEU A 311 -8.31 8.64 -3.86
N MET A 312 -7.57 7.52 -4.04
CA MET A 312 -7.23 6.98 -5.35
C MET A 312 -8.39 6.31 -6.08
N THR A 313 -9.39 5.81 -5.35
CA THR A 313 -10.62 5.25 -5.97
C THR A 313 -11.63 6.35 -6.37
N ALA A 314 -11.22 7.63 -6.27
CA ALA A 314 -12.01 8.82 -6.60
C ALA A 314 -13.32 8.98 -5.81
N ALA A 315 -13.55 8.17 -4.79
CA ALA A 315 -14.68 8.29 -3.90
C ALA A 315 -14.27 9.11 -2.67
N ILE A 316 -14.58 10.41 -2.67
CA ILE A 316 -14.83 11.09 -1.39
C ILE A 316 -15.96 10.28 -0.75
N ARG A 317 -15.75 9.81 0.48
CA ARG A 317 -16.81 9.13 1.21
C ARG A 317 -18.01 10.07 1.29
N LYS A 318 -19.03 9.81 0.48
CA LYS A 318 -20.34 10.43 0.61
C LYS A 318 -21.08 9.61 1.65
N ALA A 319 -21.57 10.26 2.71
CA ALA A 319 -22.55 9.58 3.56
C ALA A 319 -23.71 9.12 2.68
N ALA A 320 -24.26 7.95 3.00
CA ALA A 320 -25.58 7.60 2.51
C ALA A 320 -26.54 8.60 3.17
N ASP A 321 -27.05 9.54 2.39
CA ASP A 321 -28.18 10.36 2.80
C ASP A 321 -29.42 9.47 2.98
N SER A 322 -30.49 10.03 3.56
CA SER A 322 -31.75 9.31 3.76
C SER A 322 -32.26 8.70 2.45
N ALA A 323 -32.16 9.42 1.34
CA ALA A 323 -32.55 8.93 0.01
C ALA A 323 -31.74 7.69 -0.42
N THR A 324 -30.43 7.65 -0.16
CA THR A 324 -29.58 6.48 -0.45
C THR A 324 -29.95 5.29 0.42
N LEU A 325 -30.26 5.51 1.70
CA LEU A 325 -30.71 4.44 2.61
C LEU A 325 -32.08 3.89 2.21
N ASP A 326 -33.00 4.76 1.79
CA ASP A 326 -34.32 4.38 1.26
C ASP A 326 -34.18 3.58 -0.03
N HIS A 327 -33.32 4.03 -0.95
CA HIS A 327 -33.00 3.29 -2.17
C HIS A 327 -32.38 1.92 -1.86
N TYR A 328 -31.52 1.83 -0.85
CA TYR A 328 -30.96 0.55 -0.41
C TYR A 328 -32.05 -0.39 0.12
N ALA A 329 -33.00 0.12 0.92
CA ALA A 329 -34.13 -0.65 1.43
C ALA A 329 -35.01 -1.19 0.28
N VAL A 330 -35.30 -0.36 -0.73
CA VAL A 330 -36.03 -0.78 -1.94
C VAL A 330 -35.23 -1.84 -2.70
N TRP A 331 -33.93 -1.62 -2.92
CA TRP A 331 -33.08 -2.58 -3.61
C TRP A 331 -32.98 -3.91 -2.88
N LEU A 332 -32.95 -3.91 -1.54
CA LEU A 332 -32.90 -5.14 -0.74
C LEU A 332 -34.19 -5.98 -0.90
N LYS A 333 -35.35 -5.31 -1.03
CA LYS A 333 -36.62 -5.96 -1.38
C LYS A 333 -36.59 -6.55 -2.79
N GLU A 334 -36.03 -5.83 -3.77
CA GLU A 334 -35.85 -6.34 -5.13
C GLU A 334 -34.86 -7.52 -5.17
N LEU A 335 -33.77 -7.47 -4.40
CA LEU A 335 -32.82 -8.58 -4.28
C LEU A 335 -33.51 -9.84 -3.73
N ARG A 336 -34.33 -9.68 -2.68
CA ARG A 336 -35.15 -10.78 -2.13
C ARG A 336 -36.09 -11.35 -3.18
N LYS A 337 -36.79 -10.50 -3.94
CA LYS A 337 -37.67 -10.92 -5.02
C LYS A 337 -36.91 -11.73 -6.07
N VAL A 338 -35.77 -11.23 -6.55
CA VAL A 338 -34.90 -11.92 -7.52
C VAL A 338 -34.42 -13.28 -6.99
N CYS A 339 -33.98 -13.35 -5.73
CA CYS A 339 -33.55 -14.60 -5.11
C CYS A 339 -34.68 -15.63 -5.05
N THR A 340 -35.91 -15.19 -4.72
CA THR A 340 -37.11 -16.03 -4.75
C THR A 340 -37.45 -16.50 -6.17
N GLU A 341 -37.49 -15.58 -7.14
CA GLU A 341 -37.73 -15.90 -8.56
C GLU A 341 -36.74 -16.94 -9.11
N CYS A 342 -35.49 -16.87 -8.66
CA CYS A 342 -34.40 -17.72 -9.15
C CYS A 342 -34.21 -19.01 -8.35
N GLU A 343 -34.99 -19.23 -7.29
CA GLU A 343 -34.77 -20.31 -6.30
C GLU A 343 -33.32 -20.34 -5.79
N VAL A 344 -32.78 -19.16 -5.48
CA VAL A 344 -31.44 -18.98 -4.90
C VAL A 344 -31.61 -18.54 -3.46
N PRO A 345 -31.02 -19.25 -2.47
CA PRO A 345 -31.07 -18.84 -1.08
C PRO A 345 -30.48 -17.44 -0.86
N LEU A 346 -31.27 -16.55 -0.26
CA LEU A 346 -30.78 -15.28 0.26
C LEU A 346 -30.31 -15.48 1.70
N MET A 347 -29.09 -15.05 1.99
CA MET A 347 -28.48 -15.09 3.31
C MET A 347 -28.21 -13.66 3.81
N PHE A 348 -28.72 -13.33 5.00
CA PHE A 348 -28.34 -12.11 5.70
C PHE A 348 -27.18 -12.40 6.65
N ASP A 349 -26.07 -11.69 6.46
CA ASP A 349 -25.03 -11.56 7.46
C ASP A 349 -25.42 -10.47 8.47
N GLU A 350 -26.06 -10.93 9.54
CA GLU A 350 -26.50 -10.13 10.66
C GLU A 350 -25.54 -10.22 11.86
N VAL A 351 -24.27 -10.60 11.63
CA VAL A 351 -23.26 -10.66 12.70
C VAL A 351 -23.02 -9.27 13.32
N TYR A 352 -23.28 -8.21 12.56
CA TYR A 352 -23.18 -6.82 13.05
C TYR A 352 -24.54 -6.14 13.25
N THR A 353 -25.51 -6.38 12.36
CA THR A 353 -26.82 -5.70 12.38
C THR A 353 -27.84 -6.37 13.29
N GLY A 354 -27.68 -7.66 13.54
CA GLY A 354 -28.58 -8.46 14.37
C GLY A 354 -28.63 -7.89 15.77
N PHE A 355 -29.85 -7.68 16.29
CA PHE A 355 -30.07 -7.06 17.59
C PHE A 355 -29.38 -5.70 17.77
N ARG A 356 -29.12 -4.95 16.69
CA ARG A 356 -28.59 -3.58 16.77
C ARG A 356 -29.51 -2.59 16.09
N MET A 357 -30.01 -2.95 14.92
CA MET A 357 -30.93 -2.08 14.16
C MET A 357 -32.34 -2.07 14.75
N ALA A 358 -32.75 -3.23 15.28
CA ALA A 358 -33.98 -3.49 15.99
C ALA A 358 -33.78 -4.78 16.81
N PRO A 359 -34.67 -5.11 17.77
CA PRO A 359 -34.63 -6.40 18.45
C PRO A 359 -34.59 -7.60 17.51
N GLY A 360 -35.36 -7.56 16.42
CA GLY A 360 -35.36 -8.55 15.33
C GLY A 360 -34.30 -8.35 14.25
N GLY A 361 -33.31 -7.49 14.48
CA GLY A 361 -32.24 -7.20 13.53
C GLY A 361 -32.68 -6.44 12.28
N ALA A 362 -31.85 -6.52 11.25
CA ALA A 362 -32.09 -5.90 9.96
C ALA A 362 -33.30 -6.48 9.25
N GLN A 363 -33.64 -7.76 9.47
CA GLN A 363 -34.88 -8.32 8.93
C GLN A 363 -36.12 -7.56 9.39
N GLN A 364 -36.21 -7.23 10.69
CA GLN A 364 -37.30 -6.40 11.22
C GLN A 364 -37.19 -4.96 10.69
N TYR A 365 -36.00 -4.37 10.72
CA TYR A 365 -35.79 -2.98 10.30
C TYR A 365 -36.17 -2.73 8.83
N TYR A 366 -35.71 -3.58 7.89
CA TYR A 366 -35.98 -3.41 6.46
C TYR A 366 -37.28 -4.09 6.00
N GLY A 367 -37.88 -4.95 6.85
CA GLY A 367 -39.03 -5.76 6.47
C GLY A 367 -38.72 -6.78 5.38
N VAL A 368 -37.50 -7.34 5.38
CA VAL A 368 -37.03 -8.34 4.40
C VAL A 368 -36.61 -9.62 5.13
N HIS A 369 -37.20 -10.75 4.75
CA HIS A 369 -36.91 -12.04 5.35
C HIS A 369 -35.96 -12.88 4.48
N ALA A 370 -34.85 -13.31 5.07
CA ALA A 370 -33.86 -14.15 4.40
C ALA A 370 -34.22 -15.64 4.53
N ASP A 371 -33.62 -16.49 3.68
CA ASP A 371 -33.75 -17.96 3.80
C ASP A 371 -32.77 -18.53 4.85
N MET A 372 -31.66 -17.81 5.07
CA MET A 372 -30.68 -18.06 6.12
C MET A 372 -30.24 -16.75 6.75
N VAL A 373 -29.93 -16.77 8.03
CA VAL A 373 -29.42 -15.61 8.77
C VAL A 373 -28.25 -16.05 9.63
N VAL A 374 -27.18 -15.25 9.61
CA VAL A 374 -26.02 -15.47 10.47
C VAL A 374 -25.94 -14.37 11.52
N TYR A 375 -25.92 -14.74 12.79
CA TYR A 375 -25.73 -13.84 13.93
C TYR A 375 -24.38 -14.08 14.61
N GLY A 376 -23.95 -13.13 15.44
CA GLY A 376 -22.76 -13.24 16.28
C GLY A 376 -22.67 -12.05 17.22
N LYS A 377 -21.45 -11.66 17.60
CA LYS A 377 -21.16 -10.48 18.44
C LYS A 377 -22.09 -10.39 19.66
N THR A 378 -23.01 -9.42 19.68
CA THR A 378 -23.92 -9.14 20.80
C THR A 378 -24.75 -10.33 21.24
N LEU A 379 -25.12 -11.23 20.31
CA LEU A 379 -25.98 -12.38 20.61
C LEU A 379 -25.35 -13.29 21.68
N GLY A 380 -24.03 -13.34 21.77
CA GLY A 380 -23.34 -14.14 22.79
C GLY A 380 -23.46 -13.60 24.21
N GLY A 381 -24.14 -12.47 24.42
CA GLY A 381 -24.25 -11.84 25.74
C GLY A 381 -22.89 -11.37 26.29
N GLY A 382 -22.00 -10.92 25.40
CA GLY A 382 -20.62 -10.53 25.75
C GLY A 382 -19.58 -11.63 25.54
N MET A 383 -20.02 -12.88 25.29
CA MET A 383 -19.15 -14.03 25.05
C MET A 383 -18.97 -14.33 23.55
N PRO A 384 -17.88 -15.01 23.14
CA PRO A 384 -17.69 -15.43 21.75
C PRO A 384 -18.83 -16.32 21.26
N CYS A 385 -19.42 -15.97 20.11
CA CYS A 385 -20.39 -16.83 19.44
C CYS A 385 -20.51 -16.54 17.94
N GLY A 386 -21.03 -17.53 17.21
CA GLY A 386 -21.66 -17.39 15.91
C GLY A 386 -22.89 -18.30 15.86
N VAL A 387 -23.94 -17.88 15.17
CA VAL A 387 -25.19 -18.63 15.07
C VAL A 387 -25.70 -18.60 13.64
N VAL A 388 -26.01 -19.77 13.08
CA VAL A 388 -26.67 -19.90 11.78
C VAL A 388 -28.12 -20.28 12.02
N CYS A 389 -29.04 -19.49 11.50
CA CYS A 389 -30.45 -19.82 11.41
C CYS A 389 -30.78 -20.09 9.94
N GLY A 390 -31.64 -21.06 9.66
CA GLY A 390 -32.01 -21.37 8.29
C GLY A 390 -33.32 -22.15 8.19
N LYS A 391 -33.90 -22.15 6.99
CA LYS A 391 -34.96 -23.09 6.63
C LYS A 391 -34.46 -24.53 6.75
N ARG A 392 -35.34 -25.44 7.14
CA ARG A 392 -35.01 -26.84 7.43
C ARG A 392 -34.28 -27.54 6.27
N GLU A 393 -34.71 -27.30 5.04
CA GLU A 393 -34.09 -27.86 3.84
C GLU A 393 -32.67 -27.35 3.57
N LEU A 394 -32.32 -26.15 4.06
CA LEU A 394 -30.99 -25.57 3.92
C LEU A 394 -30.05 -25.94 5.08
N MET A 395 -30.58 -26.42 6.20
CA MET A 395 -29.81 -26.74 7.41
C MET A 395 -29.42 -28.22 7.52
N ARG A 396 -29.88 -29.07 6.58
CA ARG A 396 -29.52 -30.49 6.55
C ARG A 396 -28.00 -30.69 6.44
N ARG A 397 -27.47 -31.57 7.29
CA ARG A 397 -26.03 -31.90 7.38
C ARG A 397 -25.66 -33.25 6.78
N PHE A 398 -26.63 -34.08 6.43
CA PHE A 398 -26.41 -35.34 5.76
C PHE A 398 -27.61 -35.67 4.87
N ASP A 399 -27.39 -36.59 3.94
CA ASP A 399 -28.43 -37.12 3.08
C ASP A 399 -28.87 -38.49 3.62
N PRO A 400 -30.12 -38.66 4.09
CA PRO A 400 -30.57 -39.91 4.69
C PRO A 400 -30.56 -41.09 3.69
N GLU A 401 -30.65 -40.81 2.39
CA GLU A 401 -30.60 -41.83 1.34
C GLU A 401 -29.17 -42.06 0.82
N ARG A 402 -28.22 -41.19 1.17
CA ARG A 402 -26.83 -41.26 0.72
C ARG A 402 -25.89 -41.10 1.93
N PRO A 403 -25.62 -42.18 2.67
CA PRO A 403 -24.93 -42.10 3.97
C PRO A 403 -23.52 -41.49 3.91
N LEU A 404 -22.85 -41.54 2.75
CA LEU A 404 -21.53 -40.92 2.54
C LEU A 404 -21.59 -39.44 2.16
N ARG A 405 -22.78 -38.88 1.90
CA ARG A 405 -22.96 -37.46 1.58
C ARG A 405 -23.24 -36.70 2.88
N VAL A 406 -22.17 -36.20 3.47
CA VAL A 406 -22.19 -35.47 4.76
C VAL A 406 -21.54 -34.10 4.61
N SER A 407 -22.17 -33.08 5.19
CA SER A 407 -21.61 -31.75 5.40
C SER A 407 -20.98 -31.70 6.79
N TYR A 408 -19.68 -32.00 6.86
CA TYR A 408 -18.96 -32.07 8.12
C TYR A 408 -18.60 -30.67 8.63
N VAL A 409 -19.21 -30.24 9.74
CA VAL A 409 -18.86 -29.02 10.47
C VAL A 409 -19.00 -29.31 11.96
N ILE A 410 -17.90 -29.25 12.70
CA ILE A 410 -17.85 -29.45 14.15
C ILE A 410 -17.03 -28.30 14.75
N GLY A 411 -17.41 -27.84 15.94
CA GLY A 411 -16.63 -26.89 16.73
C GLY A 411 -16.59 -27.33 18.19
N THR A 412 -15.40 -27.51 18.75
CA THR A 412 -15.19 -28.06 20.10
C THR A 412 -15.91 -27.26 21.19
N PHE A 413 -15.80 -25.94 21.12
CA PHE A 413 -16.40 -25.03 22.10
C PHE A 413 -17.79 -24.51 21.69
N ALA A 414 -18.35 -24.99 20.58
CA ALA A 414 -19.67 -24.58 20.13
C ALA A 414 -20.71 -24.87 21.22
N ALA A 415 -21.58 -23.90 21.50
CA ALA A 415 -22.57 -23.95 22.57
C ALA A 415 -21.99 -24.17 23.99
N HIS A 416 -20.79 -23.63 24.27
CA HIS A 416 -20.20 -23.66 25.62
C HIS A 416 -21.19 -23.16 26.71
N PRO A 417 -21.32 -23.83 27.87
CA PRO A 417 -22.37 -23.53 28.87
C PRO A 417 -22.36 -22.09 29.36
N LEU A 418 -21.19 -21.50 29.58
CA LEU A 418 -21.06 -20.10 30.00
C LEU A 418 -21.50 -19.11 28.92
N THR A 419 -21.23 -19.40 27.64
CA THR A 419 -21.71 -18.60 26.51
C THR A 419 -23.23 -18.72 26.38
N MET A 420 -23.77 -19.93 26.51
CA MET A 420 -25.23 -20.17 26.43
C MET A 420 -25.98 -19.51 27.59
N GLY A 421 -25.38 -19.47 28.78
CA GLY A 421 -25.89 -18.73 29.94
C GLY A 421 -26.00 -17.24 29.67
N ALA A 422 -24.90 -16.60 29.27
CA ALA A 422 -24.89 -15.16 28.98
C ALA A 422 -25.83 -14.78 27.81
N MET A 423 -25.83 -15.59 26.74
CA MET A 423 -26.75 -15.45 25.60
C MET A 423 -28.22 -15.53 26.04
N ASN A 424 -28.57 -16.43 26.95
CA ASN A 424 -29.94 -16.58 27.42
C ASN A 424 -30.45 -15.31 28.10
N GLU A 425 -29.66 -14.74 29.01
CA GLU A 425 -30.04 -13.51 29.73
C GLU A 425 -30.18 -12.32 28.77
N PHE A 426 -29.32 -12.21 27.76
CA PHE A 426 -29.47 -11.22 26.69
C PHE A 426 -30.77 -11.44 25.88
N LEU A 427 -31.02 -12.68 25.43
CA LEU A 427 -32.20 -13.02 24.63
C LEU A 427 -33.51 -12.78 25.41
N ARG A 428 -33.53 -13.12 26.71
CA ARG A 428 -34.66 -12.87 27.59
C ARG A 428 -34.98 -11.40 27.74
N TRP A 429 -33.99 -10.52 27.68
CA TRP A 429 -34.21 -9.07 27.67
C TRP A 429 -34.60 -8.58 26.29
N VAL A 430 -33.87 -8.92 25.23
CA VAL A 430 -34.08 -8.33 23.90
C VAL A 430 -35.43 -8.70 23.28
N THR A 431 -36.04 -9.80 23.73
CA THR A 431 -37.37 -10.23 23.27
C THR A 431 -38.53 -9.60 24.05
N THR A 432 -38.25 -8.63 24.92
CA THR A 432 -39.28 -7.93 25.71
C THR A 432 -39.79 -6.66 25.03
N PRO A 433 -41.03 -6.22 25.31
CA PRO A 433 -41.52 -4.90 24.88
C PRO A 433 -40.67 -3.74 25.42
N GLU A 434 -40.09 -3.89 26.61
CA GLU A 434 -39.20 -2.89 27.21
C GLU A 434 -37.96 -2.67 26.34
N ALA A 435 -37.41 -3.73 25.73
CA ALA A 435 -36.30 -3.58 24.81
C ALA A 435 -36.69 -2.71 23.61
N GLU A 436 -37.83 -2.97 22.95
CA GLU A 436 -38.31 -2.17 21.81
C GLU A 436 -38.39 -0.68 22.15
N GLN A 437 -38.92 -0.33 23.32
CA GLN A 437 -39.00 1.06 23.79
C GLN A 437 -37.61 1.70 23.96
N VAL A 438 -36.61 0.93 24.41
CA VAL A 438 -35.22 1.40 24.53
C VAL A 438 -34.62 1.71 23.15
N TYR A 439 -34.81 0.84 22.14
CA TYR A 439 -34.35 1.12 20.77
C TYR A 439 -34.98 2.39 20.20
N GLU A 440 -36.30 2.56 20.36
CA GLU A 440 -37.02 3.73 19.85
C GLU A 440 -36.56 5.02 20.54
N LYS A 441 -36.43 4.99 21.87
CA LYS A 441 -35.97 6.13 22.66
C LYS A 441 -34.58 6.58 22.23
N ILE A 442 -33.62 5.65 22.18
CA ILE A 442 -32.24 5.96 21.82
C ILE A 442 -32.13 6.40 20.36
N GLY A 443 -32.91 5.79 19.46
CA GLY A 443 -32.99 6.22 18.06
C GLY A 443 -33.35 7.71 17.94
N LYS A 444 -34.42 8.14 18.63
CA LYS A 444 -34.87 9.55 18.65
C LYS A 444 -33.85 10.49 19.27
N GLN A 445 -33.27 10.12 20.42
CA GLN A 445 -32.24 10.93 21.07
C GLN A 445 -31.00 11.09 20.18
N PHE A 446 -30.59 10.01 19.52
CA PHE A 446 -29.41 10.04 18.67
C PHE A 446 -29.64 10.84 17.39
N GLU A 447 -30.83 10.75 16.77
CA GLU A 447 -31.20 11.62 15.64
C GLU A 447 -31.17 13.11 16.01
N HIS A 448 -31.68 13.45 17.20
CA HIS A 448 -31.59 14.82 17.72
C HIS A 448 -30.13 15.26 17.90
N TRP A 449 -29.32 14.42 18.55
CA TRP A 449 -27.89 14.69 18.74
C TRP A 449 -27.14 14.87 17.40
N ILE A 450 -27.43 14.06 16.38
CA ILE A 450 -26.85 14.19 15.04
C ILE A 450 -27.17 15.55 14.42
N LYS A 451 -28.41 16.02 14.57
CA LYS A 451 -28.79 17.36 14.08
C LYS A 451 -28.01 18.44 14.82
N ASP A 452 -28.02 18.39 16.14
CA ASP A 452 -27.40 19.41 16.98
C ASP A 452 -25.89 19.51 16.76
N VAL A 453 -25.19 18.38 16.68
CA VAL A 453 -23.74 18.38 16.42
C VAL A 453 -23.42 18.89 15.02
N ASN A 454 -24.23 18.59 14.01
CA ASN A 454 -24.03 19.12 12.66
C ASN A 454 -24.29 20.63 12.59
N ASP A 455 -25.30 21.13 13.31
CA ASP A 455 -25.58 22.57 13.41
C ASP A 455 -24.41 23.30 14.09
N GLU A 456 -23.84 22.73 15.16
CA GLU A 456 -22.66 23.29 15.85
C GLU A 456 -21.40 23.26 14.95
N MET A 457 -21.13 22.13 14.27
CA MET A 457 -20.02 22.03 13.32
C MET A 457 -20.12 23.09 12.21
N LYS A 458 -21.35 23.34 11.72
CA LYS A 458 -21.60 24.38 10.71
C LYS A 458 -21.40 25.78 11.28
N ALA A 459 -21.90 26.08 12.47
CA ALA A 459 -21.73 27.38 13.13
C ALA A 459 -20.25 27.72 13.37
N GLU A 460 -19.44 26.71 13.68
CA GLU A 460 -18.01 26.82 13.95
C GLU A 460 -17.13 26.75 12.68
N ASN A 461 -17.75 26.66 11.50
CA ASN A 461 -17.08 26.49 10.21
C ASN A 461 -16.12 25.30 10.18
N LEU A 462 -16.49 24.19 10.83
CA LEU A 462 -15.72 22.96 10.84
C LEU A 462 -16.09 22.12 9.60
N PRO A 463 -15.10 21.57 8.87
CA PRO A 463 -15.34 20.86 7.62
C PRO A 463 -15.79 19.40 7.86
N LEU A 464 -16.63 19.18 8.87
CA LEU A 464 -17.09 17.88 9.31
C LEU A 464 -18.61 17.81 9.26
N SER A 465 -19.14 16.62 9.00
CA SER A 465 -20.51 16.28 9.28
C SER A 465 -20.59 14.87 9.84
N VAL A 466 -21.62 14.61 10.65
CA VAL A 466 -21.88 13.31 11.26
C VAL A 466 -23.14 12.73 10.64
N HIS A 467 -23.08 11.44 10.30
CA HIS A 467 -24.20 10.70 9.71
C HIS A 467 -24.35 9.37 10.42
N ASN A 468 -25.57 8.85 10.46
CA ASN A 468 -25.87 7.58 11.11
C ASN A 468 -26.83 6.69 10.31
N LEU A 469 -26.77 5.40 10.62
CA LEU A 469 -27.82 4.42 10.36
C LEU A 469 -28.09 3.72 11.69
N THR A 470 -29.22 4.03 12.32
CA THR A 470 -29.54 3.63 13.70
C THR A 470 -28.43 4.10 14.66
N THR A 471 -27.85 3.21 15.48
CA THR A 471 -26.75 3.51 16.43
C THR A 471 -25.35 3.40 15.82
N VAL A 472 -25.24 3.12 14.53
CA VAL A 472 -23.96 3.10 13.79
C VAL A 472 -23.76 4.44 13.12
N TRP A 473 -22.62 5.07 13.33
CA TRP A 473 -22.39 6.41 12.81
C TRP A 473 -20.96 6.60 12.29
N THR A 474 -20.77 7.72 11.60
CA THR A 474 -19.49 8.06 10.99
C THR A 474 -19.28 9.56 10.91
N VAL A 475 -18.01 9.96 10.89
CA VAL A 475 -17.59 11.31 10.51
C VAL A 475 -17.35 11.35 9.00
N ILE A 476 -17.88 12.38 8.35
CA ILE A 476 -17.64 12.75 6.96
C ILE A 476 -16.87 14.06 6.94
N PHE A 477 -15.88 14.14 6.05
CA PHE A 477 -15.14 15.36 5.81
C PHE A 477 -15.73 16.05 4.57
N ASN A 478 -16.20 17.29 4.75
CA ASN A 478 -16.95 18.04 3.75
C ASN A 478 -16.04 18.71 2.70
N GLN A 479 -14.74 18.45 2.77
CA GLN A 479 -13.70 19.00 1.90
C GLN A 479 -12.62 17.96 1.62
N PRO A 480 -11.77 18.11 0.60
CA PRO A 480 -10.63 17.22 0.37
C PRO A 480 -9.49 17.48 1.37
N GLY A 481 -8.74 16.45 1.75
CA GLY A 481 -7.57 16.59 2.63
C GLY A 481 -6.75 15.30 2.75
N ARG A 482 -5.42 15.43 2.85
CA ARG A 482 -4.48 14.29 3.04
C ARG A 482 -4.36 13.84 4.50
N TYR A 483 -4.74 14.68 5.45
CA TYR A 483 -4.50 14.46 6.89
C TYR A 483 -5.77 14.14 7.70
N HIS A 484 -6.90 13.81 7.07
CA HIS A 484 -8.14 13.50 7.80
C HIS A 484 -7.98 12.36 8.82
N TRP A 485 -7.10 11.40 8.53
CA TRP A 485 -6.75 10.30 9.43
C TRP A 485 -6.09 10.78 10.75
N MET A 486 -5.57 12.00 10.83
CA MET A 486 -5.05 12.60 12.07
C MET A 486 -6.17 12.86 13.10
N PHE A 487 -7.41 13.04 12.65
CA PHE A 487 -8.51 13.42 13.54
C PHE A 487 -8.75 12.40 14.66
N GLN A 488 -8.47 11.11 14.40
CA GLN A 488 -8.58 10.07 15.41
C GLN A 488 -7.67 10.30 16.63
N TYR A 489 -6.51 10.95 16.46
CA TYR A 489 -5.58 11.22 17.56
C TYR A 489 -6.05 12.38 18.42
N TYR A 490 -6.62 13.43 17.81
CA TYR A 490 -7.28 14.51 18.55
C TYR A 490 -8.48 14.01 19.35
N LEU A 491 -9.26 13.07 18.80
CA LEU A 491 -10.37 12.46 19.54
C LEU A 491 -9.88 11.64 20.73
N ARG A 492 -8.80 10.88 20.56
CA ARG A 492 -8.18 10.11 21.66
C ARG A 492 -7.66 11.01 22.76
N ASP A 493 -7.01 12.11 22.38
CA ASP A 493 -6.51 13.12 23.32
C ASP A 493 -7.62 13.80 24.12
N GLU A 494 -8.79 14.02 23.49
CA GLU A 494 -10.00 14.50 24.17
C GLU A 494 -10.69 13.39 25.00
N GLY A 495 -10.15 12.18 25.08
CA GLY A 495 -10.70 11.06 25.85
C GLY A 495 -11.87 10.35 25.17
N ILE A 496 -11.81 10.17 23.84
CA ILE A 496 -12.74 9.32 23.07
C ILE A 496 -12.00 8.06 22.62
N ALA A 497 -12.51 6.89 23.01
CA ALA A 497 -11.98 5.60 22.56
C ALA A 497 -12.60 5.19 21.21
N LEU A 498 -11.72 4.85 20.26
CA LEU A 498 -12.09 4.50 18.88
C LEU A 498 -11.56 3.10 18.53
N SER A 499 -12.26 2.43 17.60
CA SER A 499 -11.74 1.19 16.98
C SER A 499 -10.56 1.49 16.05
N TRP A 500 -9.84 0.46 15.57
CA TRP A 500 -8.76 0.63 14.59
C TRP A 500 -9.24 1.18 13.23
N VAL A 501 -10.55 1.15 12.96
CA VAL A 501 -11.17 1.76 11.77
C VAL A 501 -11.25 3.30 11.93
N GLY A 502 -10.90 3.84 13.09
CA GLY A 502 -10.86 5.28 13.36
C GLY A 502 -12.24 5.91 13.21
N THR A 503 -12.29 7.09 12.57
CA THR A 503 -13.53 7.85 12.36
C THR A 503 -14.43 7.26 11.26
N GLY A 504 -14.01 6.13 10.67
CA GLY A 504 -14.72 5.43 9.63
C GLY A 504 -16.02 4.78 10.11
N ARG A 505 -16.02 4.24 11.33
CA ARG A 505 -17.16 3.56 11.93
C ARG A 505 -17.11 3.69 13.44
N LEU A 506 -18.16 4.32 13.96
CA LEU A 506 -18.35 4.61 15.37
C LEU A 506 -19.71 4.09 15.81
N LEU A 507 -19.85 3.89 17.11
CA LEU A 507 -21.02 3.28 17.72
C LEU A 507 -21.48 4.10 18.92
N VAL A 508 -22.78 4.04 19.17
CA VAL A 508 -23.39 4.40 20.45
C VAL A 508 -24.09 3.16 21.00
N SER A 509 -24.04 2.95 22.31
CA SER A 509 -24.80 1.89 22.98
C SER A 509 -26.15 2.41 23.49
N LEU A 510 -27.09 1.49 23.67
CA LEU A 510 -28.47 1.78 24.04
C LEU A 510 -28.63 2.28 25.49
N ASP A 511 -27.58 2.26 26.29
CA ASP A 511 -27.56 2.76 27.66
C ASP A 511 -27.01 4.19 27.76
N PHE A 512 -26.64 4.83 26.65
CA PHE A 512 -26.22 6.24 26.65
C PHE A 512 -27.34 7.11 27.22
N VAL A 513 -26.95 8.01 28.12
CA VAL A 513 -27.84 9.03 28.68
C VAL A 513 -27.53 10.41 28.08
N GLU A 514 -28.38 11.39 28.36
CA GLU A 514 -28.25 12.75 27.83
C GLU A 514 -26.86 13.36 28.11
N ASN A 515 -26.33 13.15 29.32
CA ASN A 515 -25.00 13.64 29.69
C ASN A 515 -23.89 13.01 28.84
N ASP A 516 -24.04 11.76 28.40
CA ASP A 516 -23.03 11.10 27.55
C ASP A 516 -23.06 11.70 26.13
N PHE A 517 -24.25 12.01 25.61
CA PHE A 517 -24.42 12.69 24.33
C PHE A 517 -23.83 14.11 24.35
N GLU A 518 -24.10 14.88 25.40
CA GLU A 518 -23.53 16.22 25.57
C GLU A 518 -22.00 16.18 25.72
N LEU A 519 -21.48 15.21 26.48
CA LEU A 519 -20.04 15.00 26.62
C LEU A 519 -19.40 14.62 25.28
N LEU A 520 -20.01 13.73 24.51
CA LEU A 520 -19.55 13.31 23.19
C LEU A 520 -19.52 14.49 22.22
N LYS A 521 -20.58 15.30 22.17
CA LYS A 521 -20.67 16.51 21.34
C LYS A 521 -19.52 17.46 21.66
N LYS A 522 -19.35 17.79 22.94
CA LYS A 522 -18.30 18.70 23.41
C LYS A 522 -16.90 18.21 23.03
N LYS A 523 -16.57 16.94 23.32
CA LYS A 523 -15.26 16.36 23.00
C LYS A 523 -15.00 16.32 21.48
N LEU A 524 -16.01 15.96 20.69
CA LEU A 524 -15.91 15.93 19.22
C LEU A 524 -15.65 17.31 18.63
N VAL A 525 -16.40 18.34 19.06
CA VAL A 525 -16.25 19.73 18.60
C VAL A 525 -14.90 20.30 19.04
N ASN A 526 -14.47 20.04 20.28
CA ASN A 526 -13.17 20.49 20.78
C ASN A 526 -12.00 19.89 19.98
N ALA A 527 -12.01 18.57 19.75
CA ALA A 527 -11.02 17.90 18.91
C ALA A 527 -10.95 18.52 17.51
N ALA A 528 -12.11 18.83 16.93
CA ALA A 528 -12.20 19.41 15.59
C ALA A 528 -11.66 20.85 15.56
N LYS A 529 -11.98 21.68 16.56
CA LYS A 529 -11.43 23.04 16.70
C LYS A 529 -9.91 23.01 16.83
N ARG A 530 -9.37 22.17 17.71
CA ARG A 530 -7.91 22.02 17.89
C ARG A 530 -7.22 21.58 16.60
N MET A 531 -7.76 20.57 15.92
CA MET A 531 -7.20 20.10 14.65
C MET A 531 -7.25 21.18 13.54
N ARG A 532 -8.31 22.00 13.48
CA ARG A 532 -8.39 23.14 12.58
C ARG A 532 -7.29 24.16 12.90
N ASP A 533 -7.14 24.51 14.17
CA ASP A 533 -6.24 25.56 14.63
C ASP A 533 -4.76 25.17 14.41
N ASP A 534 -4.44 23.87 14.49
CA ASP A 534 -3.14 23.30 14.14
C ASP A 534 -2.87 23.23 12.61
N GLY A 535 -3.83 23.63 11.77
CA GLY A 535 -3.63 23.82 10.33
C GLY A 535 -3.73 22.56 9.47
N TRP A 536 -4.29 21.46 9.99
CA TRP A 536 -4.40 20.19 9.25
C TRP A 536 -5.36 20.25 8.05
N TRP A 537 -6.30 21.19 8.06
CA TRP A 537 -7.34 21.36 7.04
C TRP A 537 -7.04 22.52 6.08
N TYR A 538 -5.87 22.45 5.43
CA TYR A 538 -5.45 23.43 4.43
C TYR A 538 -6.12 23.17 3.08
N LEU A 539 -6.62 24.22 2.42
CA LEU A 539 -7.36 24.14 1.16
C LEU A 539 -6.61 24.67 -0.07
N GLY A 540 -5.33 25.06 0.09
CA GLY A 540 -4.57 25.70 -0.97
C GLY A 540 -4.78 27.21 -1.02
N THR A 541 -4.33 27.82 -2.11
CA THR A 541 -4.58 29.24 -2.44
C THR A 541 -5.67 29.33 -3.51
N PRO A 542 -6.29 30.51 -3.73
CA PRO A 542 -7.26 30.69 -4.81
C PRO A 542 -6.74 30.26 -6.19
N ASP A 543 -5.45 30.46 -6.46
CA ASP A 543 -4.80 30.09 -7.73
C ASP A 543 -4.45 28.59 -7.81
N LYS A 544 -4.35 27.91 -6.66
CA LYS A 544 -3.97 26.50 -6.59
C LYS A 544 -4.77 25.78 -5.48
N PRO A 545 -6.08 25.58 -5.67
CA PRO A 545 -6.92 24.93 -4.68
C PRO A 545 -6.58 23.44 -4.57
N ILE A 546 -6.64 22.92 -3.35
CA ILE A 546 -6.53 21.48 -3.10
C ILE A 546 -7.87 20.83 -3.46
N THR A 547 -7.81 19.93 -4.44
CA THR A 547 -8.94 19.11 -4.88
C THR A 547 -8.64 17.63 -4.73
N ALA A 548 -9.66 16.77 -4.66
CA ALA A 548 -9.47 15.32 -4.65
C ALA A 548 -8.62 14.83 -5.85
N GLN A 549 -8.80 15.44 -7.02
CA GLN A 549 -8.01 15.14 -8.22
C GLN A 549 -6.54 15.53 -8.05
N SER A 550 -6.26 16.69 -7.44
CA SER A 550 -4.89 17.14 -7.18
C SER A 550 -4.15 16.25 -6.19
N ILE A 551 -4.83 15.80 -5.11
CA ILE A 551 -4.27 14.89 -4.11
C ILE A 551 -3.96 13.53 -4.77
N SER A 552 -4.93 12.97 -5.49
CA SER A 552 -4.75 11.70 -6.22
C SER A 552 -3.58 11.79 -7.21
N ALA A 553 -3.42 12.92 -7.91
CA ALA A 553 -2.31 13.12 -8.83
C ALA A 553 -0.95 13.27 -8.13
N ALA A 554 -0.88 13.98 -7.00
CA ALA A 554 0.33 14.13 -6.21
C ALA A 554 0.81 12.77 -5.69
N MET A 555 -0.09 12.01 -5.07
CA MET A 555 0.20 10.66 -4.61
C MET A 555 0.62 9.71 -5.72
N GLY A 556 -0.08 9.72 -6.86
CA GLY A 556 0.27 8.85 -7.99
C GLY A 556 1.68 9.11 -8.49
N LYS A 557 2.14 10.37 -8.44
CA LYS A 557 3.54 10.73 -8.73
C LYS A 557 4.48 10.24 -7.65
N GLU A 558 4.16 10.39 -6.37
CA GLU A 558 4.97 9.88 -5.24
C GLU A 558 5.16 8.37 -5.33
N MET A 559 4.07 7.61 -5.54
CA MET A 559 4.12 6.15 -5.70
C MET A 559 4.95 5.75 -6.91
N ALA A 560 4.71 6.38 -8.07
CA ALA A 560 5.46 6.07 -9.29
C ALA A 560 6.95 6.42 -9.14
N TYR A 561 7.27 7.59 -8.57
CA TYR A 561 8.64 8.00 -8.32
C TYR A 561 9.35 7.02 -7.39
N ASN A 562 8.79 6.71 -6.22
CA ASN A 562 9.42 5.79 -5.27
C ASN A 562 9.54 4.36 -5.82
N THR A 563 8.54 3.89 -6.56
CA THR A 563 8.58 2.57 -7.20
C THR A 563 9.68 2.49 -8.24
N VAL A 564 9.77 3.50 -9.12
CA VAL A 564 10.81 3.56 -10.15
C VAL A 564 12.18 3.73 -9.51
N MET A 565 12.35 4.67 -8.59
CA MET A 565 13.64 4.91 -7.93
C MET A 565 14.13 3.70 -7.15
N LYS A 566 13.27 2.95 -6.47
CA LYS A 566 13.66 1.75 -5.73
C LYS A 566 13.98 0.57 -6.66
N THR A 567 13.20 0.39 -7.74
CA THR A 567 13.50 -0.62 -8.78
C THR A 567 14.81 -0.32 -9.50
N VAL A 568 15.09 0.96 -9.73
CA VAL A 568 16.31 1.48 -10.33
C VAL A 568 17.49 1.43 -9.37
N ARG A 569 17.30 1.57 -8.05
CA ARG A 569 18.38 1.53 -7.03
C ARG A 569 18.73 0.12 -6.56
N GLU A 570 17.77 -0.79 -6.50
CA GLU A 570 17.93 -2.12 -5.87
C GLU A 570 17.84 -3.29 -6.88
N GLY A 571 17.85 -3.02 -8.19
CA GLY A 571 17.59 -4.01 -9.23
C GLY A 571 18.73 -4.20 -10.24
N LEU A 572 18.63 -5.24 -11.07
CA LEU A 572 19.57 -5.56 -12.16
C LEU A 572 19.86 -4.36 -13.07
N LEU A 573 18.91 -3.44 -13.25
CA LEU A 573 19.08 -2.20 -14.02
C LEU A 573 20.08 -1.22 -13.39
N ALA A 574 20.18 -1.16 -12.06
CA ALA A 574 21.17 -0.37 -11.32
C ALA A 574 22.59 -0.87 -11.60
N GLU A 575 22.75 -2.19 -11.52
CA GLU A 575 24.02 -2.89 -11.75
C GLU A 575 24.42 -2.83 -13.24
N VAL A 576 23.47 -3.03 -14.15
CA VAL A 576 23.71 -3.00 -15.61
C VAL A 576 24.02 -1.58 -16.11
N LEU A 577 23.37 -0.55 -15.54
CA LEU A 577 23.62 0.84 -15.91
C LEU A 577 24.59 1.55 -14.95
N CYS A 578 25.35 0.81 -14.13
CA CYS A 578 26.53 1.29 -13.38
C CYS A 578 26.25 2.52 -12.49
N LEU A 579 25.24 2.47 -11.62
CA LEU A 579 24.98 3.57 -10.68
C LEU A 579 26.02 3.61 -9.53
N PRO A 580 26.63 4.77 -9.20
CA PRO A 580 27.58 4.86 -8.10
C PRO A 580 26.93 4.60 -6.73
N GLU A 581 27.66 3.90 -5.85
CA GLU A 581 27.25 3.67 -4.46
C GLU A 581 27.15 4.99 -3.67
N GLN A 582 26.22 5.02 -2.71
CA GLN A 582 25.77 6.26 -2.05
C GLN A 582 26.70 6.77 -0.94
N HIS A 583 27.71 6.01 -0.53
CA HIS A 583 28.45 6.29 0.69
C HIS A 583 29.96 6.23 0.50
N GLY A 584 30.61 7.39 0.58
CA GLY A 584 32.07 7.54 0.57
C GLY A 584 32.50 9.02 0.54
N PRO A 585 33.71 9.35 0.99
CA PRO A 585 34.20 10.74 1.08
C PRO A 585 34.36 11.45 -0.28
N ARG A 586 34.25 10.71 -1.40
CA ARG A 586 34.33 11.22 -2.78
C ARG A 586 33.05 11.02 -3.61
N ALA A 587 31.94 10.57 -2.99
CA ALA A 587 30.62 10.55 -3.65
C ALA A 587 30.26 11.95 -4.19
N PRO A 588 29.47 12.06 -5.28
CA PRO A 588 29.13 13.37 -5.85
C PRO A 588 28.58 14.29 -4.76
N LYS A 589 29.27 15.41 -4.48
CA LYS A 589 28.73 16.43 -3.57
C LYS A 589 27.35 16.84 -4.09
N ALA A 590 26.36 16.83 -3.20
CA ALA A 590 24.94 17.06 -3.51
C ALA A 590 24.61 18.46 -4.06
N VAL A 591 25.62 19.32 -4.29
CA VAL A 591 25.46 20.69 -4.78
C VAL A 591 25.75 20.71 -6.28
N PRO A 592 24.73 20.89 -7.15
CA PRO A 592 24.94 21.00 -8.59
C PRO A 592 25.64 22.32 -8.95
N PRO A 593 26.51 22.35 -9.97
CA PRO A 593 27.14 23.60 -10.42
C PRO A 593 26.08 24.62 -10.85
N GLU A 594 26.27 25.88 -10.46
CA GLU A 594 25.33 26.97 -10.73
C GLU A 594 25.72 27.80 -11.94
N THR A 595 27.03 27.96 -12.18
CA THR A 595 27.58 28.71 -13.30
C THR A 595 28.21 27.80 -14.37
N LEU A 596 28.39 28.33 -15.58
CA LEU A 596 29.08 27.63 -16.67
C LEU A 596 30.54 27.35 -16.32
N GLN A 597 31.17 28.24 -15.55
CA GLN A 597 32.55 28.10 -15.12
C GLN A 597 32.72 26.97 -14.11
N GLU A 598 31.86 26.91 -13.08
CA GLU A 598 31.82 25.79 -12.13
C GLU A 598 31.52 24.46 -12.82
N PHE A 599 30.66 24.47 -13.84
CA PHE A 599 30.37 23.28 -14.63
C PHE A 599 31.62 22.79 -15.39
N TYR A 600 32.36 23.69 -16.04
CA TYR A 600 33.59 23.36 -16.75
C TYR A 600 34.68 22.87 -15.79
N GLU A 601 34.88 23.55 -14.67
CA GLU A 601 35.83 23.17 -13.62
C GLU A 601 35.52 21.78 -13.07
N GLU A 602 34.26 21.46 -12.81
CA GLU A 602 33.86 20.13 -12.34
C GLU A 602 34.07 19.05 -13.42
N VAL A 603 33.81 19.33 -14.70
CA VAL A 603 34.12 18.39 -15.79
C VAL A 603 35.62 18.11 -15.86
N MET A 604 36.46 19.14 -15.77
CA MET A 604 37.92 18.99 -15.85
C MET A 604 38.47 18.27 -14.61
N ARG A 605 38.00 18.62 -13.42
CA ARG A 605 38.35 17.95 -12.16
C ARG A 605 38.05 16.44 -12.21
N ARG A 606 36.91 16.05 -12.79
CA ARG A 606 36.54 14.64 -12.96
C ARG A 606 37.41 13.89 -13.96
N LYS A 607 38.00 14.56 -14.95
CA LYS A 607 38.98 13.97 -15.87
C LYS A 607 40.33 13.78 -15.20
N GLU A 608 40.76 14.75 -14.39
CA GLU A 608 41.97 14.64 -13.58
C GLU A 608 41.86 13.50 -12.56
N ASP A 609 40.71 13.39 -11.86
CA ASP A 609 40.43 12.30 -10.93
C ASP A 609 40.48 10.92 -11.63
N ASP A 610 39.94 10.81 -12.85
CA ASP A 610 39.95 9.58 -13.66
C ASP A 610 41.37 9.20 -14.12
N HIS A 611 42.15 10.18 -14.58
CA HIS A 611 43.54 9.98 -14.96
C HIS A 611 44.38 9.47 -13.78
N ALA A 612 44.23 10.11 -12.61
CA ALA A 612 44.97 9.75 -11.40
C ALA A 612 44.58 8.36 -10.87
N ALA A 613 43.32 7.96 -11.00
CA ALA A 613 42.83 6.69 -10.52
C ALA A 613 43.12 5.51 -11.47
N SER A 614 43.03 5.72 -12.79
CA SER A 614 42.86 4.61 -13.74
C SER A 614 43.84 4.59 -14.92
N HIS A 615 44.76 5.56 -15.02
CA HIS A 615 45.67 5.71 -16.17
C HIS A 615 47.11 5.99 -15.75
N SER A 616 47.65 5.20 -14.81
CA SER A 616 48.99 5.39 -14.26
C SER A 616 50.11 4.78 -15.12
N ASN A 617 49.79 3.84 -16.01
CA ASN A 617 50.77 3.11 -16.82
C ASN A 617 50.94 3.69 -18.24
N THR A 618 52.18 3.91 -18.69
CA THR A 618 52.48 4.51 -20.00
C THR A 618 52.01 3.66 -21.19
N VAL A 619 51.98 2.32 -21.08
CA VAL A 619 51.46 1.42 -22.10
C VAL A 619 49.94 1.53 -22.20
N ASN A 620 49.25 1.62 -21.06
CA ASN A 620 47.81 1.86 -21.03
C ASN A 620 47.45 3.23 -21.62
N GLN A 621 48.20 4.28 -21.26
CA GLN A 621 48.05 5.62 -21.84
C GLN A 621 48.22 5.61 -23.37
N PHE A 622 49.17 4.83 -23.89
CA PHE A 622 49.36 4.65 -25.33
C PHE A 622 48.19 3.93 -26.00
N MET A 623 47.62 2.90 -25.36
CA MET A 623 46.40 2.24 -25.84
C MET A 623 45.19 3.18 -25.82
N HIS A 624 45.08 4.03 -24.80
CA HIS A 624 44.08 5.10 -24.73
C HIS A 624 44.25 6.09 -25.87
N LEU A 625 45.47 6.55 -26.15
CA LEU A 625 45.77 7.45 -27.28
C LEU A 625 45.30 6.87 -28.62
N ILE A 626 45.63 5.60 -28.91
CA ILE A 626 45.21 4.93 -30.15
C ILE A 626 43.68 4.81 -30.20
N SER A 627 43.07 4.31 -29.12
CA SER A 627 41.61 4.13 -29.07
C SER A 627 40.86 5.46 -29.23
N SER A 628 41.32 6.53 -28.59
CA SER A 628 40.77 7.89 -28.67
C SER A 628 40.85 8.48 -30.07
N THR A 629 42.00 8.31 -30.73
CA THR A 629 42.17 8.76 -32.11
C THR A 629 41.15 8.08 -33.02
N ILE A 630 40.96 6.78 -32.87
CA ILE A 630 39.96 6.03 -33.64
C ILE A 630 38.54 6.45 -33.25
N PHE A 631 38.23 6.73 -31.97
CA PHE A 631 36.91 7.23 -31.56
C PHE A 631 36.58 8.59 -32.19
N ILE A 632 37.54 9.50 -32.27
CA ILE A 632 37.35 10.80 -32.93
C ILE A 632 37.03 10.62 -34.41
N ILE A 633 37.74 9.72 -35.10
CA ILE A 633 37.44 9.36 -36.50
C ILE A 633 36.03 8.78 -36.60
N ASN A 634 35.68 7.87 -35.70
CA ASN A 634 34.38 7.22 -35.65
C ASN A 634 33.23 8.21 -35.42
N TYR A 635 33.43 9.26 -34.61
CA TYR A 635 32.43 10.32 -34.42
C TYR A 635 32.05 11.00 -35.73
N TYR A 636 33.00 11.08 -36.68
CA TYR A 636 32.74 11.64 -38.01
C TYR A 636 32.18 10.60 -38.99
N THR A 637 32.71 9.37 -38.99
CA THR A 637 32.35 8.34 -39.98
C THR A 637 31.06 7.58 -39.67
N ILE A 638 30.51 7.71 -38.45
CA ILE A 638 29.29 6.99 -38.05
C ILE A 638 28.10 7.25 -38.96
N TRP A 639 28.03 8.46 -39.52
CA TRP A 639 26.94 8.91 -40.39
C TRP A 639 27.10 8.47 -41.85
N SER A 640 28.32 8.14 -42.28
CA SER A 640 28.62 7.74 -43.66
C SER A 640 28.80 6.23 -43.81
N ASN A 641 29.39 5.56 -42.82
CA ASN A 641 29.58 4.11 -42.81
C ASN A 641 29.49 3.54 -41.39
N CYS A 642 28.26 3.32 -40.93
CA CYS A 642 27.98 2.79 -39.60
C CYS A 642 28.62 1.41 -39.36
N THR A 643 28.65 0.53 -40.38
CA THR A 643 29.24 -0.81 -40.25
C THR A 643 30.73 -0.75 -39.96
N ALA A 644 31.49 0.01 -40.76
CA ALA A 644 32.93 0.19 -40.52
C ALA A 644 33.18 0.88 -39.16
N THR A 645 32.38 1.90 -38.84
CA THR A 645 32.50 2.67 -37.60
C THR A 645 32.24 1.85 -36.35
N MET A 646 31.26 0.93 -36.39
CA MET A 646 30.97 0.04 -35.28
C MET A 646 32.06 -1.04 -35.11
N ALA A 647 32.63 -1.53 -36.22
CA ALA A 647 33.73 -2.50 -36.18
C ALA A 647 35.03 -1.87 -35.63
N THR A 648 35.40 -0.69 -36.12
CA THR A 648 36.56 0.06 -35.59
C THR A 648 36.30 0.55 -34.17
N GLY A 649 35.06 0.92 -33.84
CA GLY A 649 34.66 1.32 -32.48
C GLY A 649 34.77 0.18 -31.46
N LEU A 650 34.36 -1.03 -31.83
CA LEU A 650 34.56 -2.22 -30.98
C LEU A 650 36.05 -2.50 -30.78
N PHE A 651 36.83 -2.46 -31.86
CA PHE A 651 38.28 -2.64 -31.76
C PHE A 651 38.91 -1.63 -30.80
N SER A 652 38.51 -0.35 -30.87
CA SER A 652 38.95 0.69 -29.93
C SER A 652 38.53 0.42 -28.50
N LEU A 653 37.28 -0.04 -28.26
CA LEU A 653 36.81 -0.41 -26.93
C LEU A 653 37.61 -1.60 -26.38
N PHE A 654 37.85 -2.63 -27.18
CA PHE A 654 38.63 -3.80 -26.78
C PHE A 654 40.07 -3.41 -26.44
N LEU A 655 40.70 -2.58 -27.28
CA LEU A 655 42.05 -2.06 -27.03
C LEU A 655 42.11 -1.27 -25.72
N ARG A 656 41.13 -0.38 -25.50
CA ARG A 656 41.02 0.43 -24.27
C ARG A 656 40.82 -0.43 -23.02
N GLN A 657 39.93 -1.42 -23.06
CA GLN A 657 39.67 -2.29 -21.91
C GLN A 657 40.81 -3.27 -21.62
N SER A 658 41.52 -3.73 -22.67
CA SER A 658 42.73 -4.55 -22.50
C SER A 658 43.83 -3.76 -21.80
N GLY A 659 43.98 -2.46 -22.13
CA GLY A 659 44.89 -1.55 -21.44
C GLY A 659 44.65 -1.53 -19.92
N HIS A 660 43.40 -1.31 -19.51
CA HIS A 660 43.00 -1.32 -18.11
C HIS A 660 43.17 -2.68 -17.43
N ALA A 661 42.81 -3.78 -18.10
CA ALA A 661 42.83 -5.12 -17.48
C ALA A 661 44.24 -5.72 -17.34
N ILE A 662 45.17 -5.34 -18.22
CA ILE A 662 46.50 -5.97 -18.32
C ILE A 662 47.56 -5.15 -17.58
N PHE A 663 47.50 -3.82 -17.66
CA PHE A 663 48.63 -2.96 -17.28
C PHE A 663 48.37 -2.07 -16.07
N GLU A 664 47.11 -1.84 -15.69
CA GLU A 664 46.79 -1.11 -14.47
C GLU A 664 46.60 -2.08 -13.31
N PRO A 665 47.05 -1.73 -12.08
CA PRO A 665 46.75 -2.53 -10.91
C PRO A 665 45.22 -2.62 -10.70
N PRO A 666 44.73 -3.65 -10.00
CA PRO A 666 43.30 -3.80 -9.70
C PRO A 666 42.81 -2.62 -8.83
N CYS A 667 42.43 -1.52 -9.49
CA CYS A 667 42.04 -0.26 -8.89
C CYS A 667 40.58 -0.29 -8.43
N HIS A 668 40.20 -1.37 -7.74
CA HIS A 668 38.80 -1.73 -7.49
C HIS A 668 38.07 -0.71 -6.62
N ASP A 669 38.75 -0.06 -5.67
CA ASP A 669 38.06 0.75 -4.65
C ASP A 669 37.96 2.24 -5.02
N GLU A 670 39.00 2.85 -5.64
CA GLU A 670 38.97 4.29 -5.95
C GLU A 670 38.09 4.62 -7.18
N GLU A 671 38.07 3.75 -8.19
CA GLU A 671 37.28 3.95 -9.41
C GLU A 671 35.78 3.68 -9.19
N GLU A 672 35.43 2.72 -8.33
CA GLU A 672 34.05 2.47 -7.88
C GLU A 672 33.50 3.69 -7.10
N LEU A 673 34.32 4.26 -6.20
CA LEU A 673 33.97 5.46 -5.42
C LEU A 673 33.88 6.74 -6.25
N LEU A 674 34.71 6.89 -7.29
CA LEU A 674 34.75 8.09 -8.12
C LEU A 674 33.73 8.06 -9.26
N LEU A 675 33.49 6.87 -9.83
CA LEU A 675 32.80 6.74 -11.10
C LEU A 675 31.63 5.75 -11.16
N GLY A 676 31.41 4.96 -10.12
CA GLY A 676 30.30 4.00 -10.07
C GLY A 676 30.44 2.79 -10.99
N PHE A 677 31.62 2.58 -11.56
CA PHE A 677 31.94 1.40 -12.37
C PHE A 677 32.80 0.44 -11.55
N ASN A 678 32.21 -0.64 -11.03
CA ASN A 678 32.98 -1.77 -10.53
C ASN A 678 33.25 -2.80 -11.64
N THR A 679 34.18 -3.71 -11.37
CA THR A 679 34.61 -4.74 -12.33
C THR A 679 33.46 -5.60 -12.84
N ARG A 680 32.47 -5.87 -11.99
CA ARG A 680 31.28 -6.64 -12.36
C ARG A 680 30.42 -5.89 -13.38
N SER A 681 30.16 -4.59 -13.17
CA SER A 681 29.49 -3.72 -14.14
C SER A 681 30.26 -3.61 -15.47
N LYS A 682 31.58 -3.44 -15.43
CA LYS A 682 32.43 -3.39 -16.63
C LYS A 682 32.37 -4.70 -17.42
N CYS A 683 32.40 -5.85 -16.73
CA CYS A 683 32.22 -7.15 -17.35
C CYS A 683 30.85 -7.31 -18.02
N PHE A 684 29.77 -6.80 -17.42
CA PHE A 684 28.44 -6.83 -18.06
C PHE A 684 28.36 -5.98 -19.33
N VAL A 685 28.96 -4.78 -19.31
CA VAL A 685 29.06 -3.94 -20.51
C VAL A 685 29.84 -4.70 -21.59
N VAL A 686 31.03 -5.20 -21.30
CA VAL A 686 31.85 -5.96 -22.26
C VAL A 686 31.11 -7.19 -22.78
N ALA A 687 30.48 -7.99 -21.91
CA ALA A 687 29.68 -9.16 -22.30
C ALA A 687 28.50 -8.79 -23.21
N GLY A 688 27.82 -7.67 -22.94
CA GLY A 688 26.75 -7.15 -23.80
C GLY A 688 27.25 -6.77 -25.19
N TYR A 689 28.41 -6.10 -25.28
CA TYR A 689 29.06 -5.80 -26.54
C TYR A 689 29.54 -7.06 -27.27
N THR A 690 29.95 -8.12 -26.59
CA THR A 690 30.43 -9.38 -27.21
C THR A 690 29.32 -10.37 -27.59
N LEU A 691 28.25 -10.48 -26.81
CA LEU A 691 27.16 -11.45 -27.03
C LEU A 691 26.12 -10.98 -28.05
N ALA A 692 25.81 -9.69 -28.09
CA ALA A 692 24.86 -9.12 -29.04
C ALA A 692 25.16 -9.44 -30.54
N PRO A 693 26.39 -9.30 -31.07
CA PRO A 693 26.68 -9.64 -32.46
C PRO A 693 26.64 -11.15 -32.70
N LEU A 694 27.02 -11.95 -31.69
CA LEU A 694 27.15 -13.40 -31.76
C LEU A 694 25.75 -14.03 -31.86
N ILE A 695 24.81 -13.54 -31.04
CA ILE A 695 23.39 -13.92 -31.11
C ILE A 695 22.78 -13.49 -32.45
N SER A 696 23.10 -12.29 -32.94
CA SER A 696 22.61 -11.82 -34.24
C SER A 696 23.19 -12.61 -35.42
N LEU A 697 24.46 -13.04 -35.34
CA LEU A 697 25.12 -13.93 -36.30
C LEU A 697 24.49 -15.33 -36.31
N LEU A 698 24.20 -15.88 -35.13
CA LEU A 698 23.58 -17.20 -34.97
C LEU A 698 22.10 -17.25 -35.41
N ARG A 699 21.42 -16.10 -35.49
CA ARG A 699 20.01 -15.99 -35.94
C ARG A 699 19.86 -15.80 -37.45
N LEU A 700 20.95 -15.64 -38.19
CA LEU A 700 20.91 -15.47 -39.64
C LEU A 700 20.93 -16.83 -40.33
N SER A 701 19.87 -17.16 -41.07
CA SER A 701 19.83 -18.31 -41.99
C SER A 701 20.77 -18.08 -43.19
N ASN A 702 21.33 -19.16 -43.74
CA ASN A 702 22.38 -19.20 -44.77
C ASN A 702 22.16 -18.40 -46.09
N ASP A 703 21.04 -17.69 -46.27
CA ASP A 703 20.66 -17.04 -47.54
C ASP A 703 20.71 -15.50 -47.55
N VAL A 704 21.11 -14.83 -46.46
CA VAL A 704 21.27 -13.36 -46.45
C VAL A 704 22.76 -13.00 -46.60
N GLY A 705 23.10 -12.26 -47.66
CA GLY A 705 24.48 -11.84 -47.94
C GLY A 705 25.17 -11.22 -46.72
N PHE A 706 26.33 -11.76 -46.36
CA PHE A 706 27.13 -11.46 -45.16
C PHE A 706 27.28 -9.95 -44.85
N PHE A 707 27.43 -9.11 -45.87
CA PHE A 707 27.57 -7.66 -45.71
C PHE A 707 26.28 -6.93 -45.31
N LEU A 708 25.10 -7.41 -45.73
CA LEU A 708 23.81 -6.85 -45.33
C LEU A 708 23.48 -7.20 -43.87
N ALA A 709 23.85 -8.41 -43.46
CA ALA A 709 23.78 -8.86 -42.07
C ALA A 709 24.65 -7.98 -41.15
N LEU A 710 25.90 -7.70 -41.53
CA LEU A 710 26.81 -6.84 -40.77
C LEU A 710 26.26 -5.42 -40.56
N ALA A 711 25.61 -4.83 -41.57
CA ALA A 711 24.99 -3.51 -41.44
C ALA A 711 23.78 -3.48 -40.49
N SER A 712 23.03 -4.58 -40.40
CA SER A 712 21.93 -4.71 -39.43
C SER A 712 22.46 -4.87 -38.00
N ILE A 713 23.52 -5.67 -37.83
CA ILE A 713 24.20 -5.88 -36.55
C ILE A 713 24.80 -4.57 -36.04
N ALA A 714 25.49 -3.82 -36.90
CA ALA A 714 26.09 -2.53 -36.55
C ALA A 714 25.04 -1.51 -36.07
N ARG A 715 23.87 -1.44 -36.72
CA ARG A 715 22.78 -0.56 -36.26
C ARG A 715 22.20 -0.99 -34.92
N SER A 716 22.11 -2.29 -34.67
CA SER A 716 21.67 -2.82 -33.37
C SER A 716 22.67 -2.49 -32.27
N TRP A 717 23.97 -2.57 -32.56
CA TRP A 717 25.06 -2.16 -31.68
C TRP A 717 25.07 -0.68 -31.34
N LEU A 718 24.83 0.18 -32.32
CA LEU A 718 24.66 1.60 -32.07
C LEU A 718 23.48 1.85 -31.12
N GLY A 719 22.36 1.12 -31.31
CA GLY A 719 21.22 1.15 -30.40
C GLY A 719 21.57 0.74 -28.97
N VAL A 720 22.34 -0.33 -28.79
CA VAL A 720 22.83 -0.79 -27.47
C VAL A 720 23.75 0.25 -26.83
N THR A 721 24.67 0.84 -27.60
CA THR A 721 25.58 1.90 -27.13
C THR A 721 24.82 3.11 -26.63
N LEU A 722 23.83 3.58 -27.41
CA LEU A 722 22.97 4.69 -27.02
C LEU A 722 22.13 4.35 -25.79
N PHE A 723 21.66 3.10 -25.66
CA PHE A 723 20.92 2.64 -24.49
C PHE A 723 21.75 2.73 -23.20
N PHE A 724 23.00 2.27 -23.21
CA PHE A 724 23.87 2.36 -22.02
C PHE A 724 24.23 3.81 -21.68
N VAL A 725 24.67 4.60 -22.65
CA VAL A 725 25.10 5.99 -22.42
C VAL A 725 23.94 6.89 -21.97
N LEU A 726 22.82 6.84 -22.69
CA LEU A 726 21.64 7.66 -22.37
C LEU A 726 20.88 7.10 -21.17
N GLY A 727 20.86 5.78 -20.99
CA GLY A 727 20.28 5.13 -19.82
C GLY A 727 20.99 5.56 -18.54
N HIS A 728 22.32 5.41 -18.49
CA HIS A 728 23.14 5.84 -17.36
C HIS A 728 22.97 7.34 -17.07
N THR A 729 23.06 8.19 -18.10
CA THR A 729 22.85 9.65 -17.94
C THR A 729 21.45 9.99 -17.43
N GLY A 730 20.42 9.28 -17.92
CA GLY A 730 19.05 9.44 -17.48
C GLY A 730 18.86 9.05 -16.02
N LEU A 731 19.50 7.97 -15.57
CA LEU A 731 19.45 7.56 -14.17
C LEU A 731 20.18 8.55 -13.25
N LEU A 732 21.37 9.02 -13.65
CA LEU A 732 22.08 10.08 -12.93
C LEU A 732 21.24 11.36 -12.83
N TRP A 733 20.50 11.71 -13.88
CA TRP A 733 19.59 12.85 -13.84
C TRP A 733 18.49 12.63 -12.79
N MET A 734 17.86 11.46 -12.78
CA MET A 734 16.80 11.14 -11.81
C MET A 734 17.29 11.16 -10.36
N GLN A 735 18.57 10.85 -10.13
CA GLN A 735 19.15 10.74 -8.80
C GLN A 735 19.79 12.04 -8.29
N TYR A 736 20.53 12.74 -9.14
CA TYR A 736 21.38 13.87 -8.77
C TYR A 736 21.00 15.19 -9.46
N GLY A 737 19.98 15.18 -10.32
CA GLY A 737 19.55 16.34 -11.07
C GLY A 737 20.30 16.51 -12.39
N PHE A 738 19.73 17.36 -13.26
CA PHE A 738 20.13 17.47 -14.67
C PHE A 738 21.58 17.93 -14.84
N ARG A 739 22.01 18.90 -14.04
CA ARG A 739 23.34 19.51 -14.20
C ARG A 739 24.45 18.51 -13.89
N ILE A 740 24.29 17.72 -12.83
CA ILE A 740 25.27 16.69 -12.45
C ILE A 740 25.34 15.58 -13.51
N SER A 741 24.21 15.14 -14.07
CA SER A 741 24.24 14.13 -15.14
C SER A 741 24.88 14.65 -16.43
N MET A 742 24.78 15.95 -16.72
CA MET A 742 25.44 16.56 -17.87
C MET A 742 26.96 16.65 -17.69
N VAL A 743 27.48 16.87 -16.48
CA VAL A 743 28.94 16.81 -16.22
C VAL A 743 29.48 15.46 -16.68
N TRP A 744 28.78 14.39 -16.32
CA TRP A 744 29.11 13.01 -16.67
C TRP A 744 29.06 12.72 -18.17
N LEU A 745 27.95 13.10 -18.82
CA LEU A 745 27.81 12.90 -20.27
C LEU A 745 28.86 13.69 -21.05
N ILE A 746 29.11 14.95 -20.66
CA ILE A 746 30.08 15.81 -21.34
C ILE A 746 31.50 15.30 -21.13
N LYS A 747 31.84 14.84 -19.91
CA LYS A 747 33.10 14.13 -19.65
C LYS A 747 33.27 12.98 -20.66
N LEU A 748 32.36 12.00 -20.64
CA LEU A 748 32.42 10.80 -21.48
C LEU A 748 32.58 11.09 -22.98
N VAL A 749 31.83 12.05 -23.51
CA VAL A 749 31.86 12.40 -24.95
C VAL A 749 33.14 13.16 -25.34
N THR A 750 33.77 13.87 -24.38
CA THR A 750 34.95 14.70 -24.65
C THR A 750 36.27 14.07 -24.19
N ASP A 751 36.22 12.93 -23.51
CA ASP A 751 37.40 12.19 -23.07
C ASP A 751 38.33 11.84 -24.24
N PRO A 752 37.87 11.34 -25.41
CA PRO A 752 38.78 11.05 -26.52
C PRO A 752 39.61 12.26 -26.98
N PHE A 753 39.04 13.46 -26.97
CA PHE A 753 39.76 14.68 -27.34
C PHE A 753 40.81 15.07 -26.28
N THR A 754 40.48 14.83 -25.01
CA THR A 754 41.36 15.16 -23.89
C THR A 754 42.50 14.15 -23.80
N ASP A 755 42.18 12.85 -23.91
CA ASP A 755 43.12 11.74 -23.96
C ASP A 755 44.19 11.93 -25.04
N VAL A 756 43.83 12.40 -26.24
CA VAL A 756 44.81 12.66 -27.29
C VAL A 756 45.79 13.77 -26.89
N LEU A 757 45.30 14.84 -26.24
CA LEU A 757 46.14 15.95 -25.81
C LEU A 757 47.03 15.59 -24.61
N VAL A 758 46.52 14.76 -23.70
CA VAL A 758 47.26 14.34 -22.48
C VAL A 758 48.24 13.22 -22.79
N TYR A 759 47.84 12.24 -23.61
CA TYR A 759 48.61 11.02 -23.83
C TYR A 759 49.49 11.03 -25.08
N TYR A 760 49.50 12.07 -25.93
CA TYR A 760 50.41 12.08 -27.08
C TYR A 760 51.90 11.83 -26.73
N PRO A 761 52.45 12.23 -25.56
CA PRO A 761 53.83 11.92 -25.20
C PRO A 761 54.08 10.41 -25.05
N SER A 762 53.05 9.63 -24.74
CA SER A 762 53.13 8.16 -24.65
C SER A 762 53.54 7.51 -25.98
N ALA A 763 53.21 8.11 -27.12
CA ALA A 763 53.55 7.58 -28.45
C ALA A 763 55.06 7.45 -28.68
N VAL A 764 55.85 8.27 -27.99
CA VAL A 764 57.31 8.27 -28.06
C VAL A 764 57.89 7.52 -26.87
N THR A 765 57.36 7.75 -25.67
CA THR A 765 57.94 7.22 -24.42
C THR A 765 57.65 5.75 -24.19
N VAL A 766 56.54 5.19 -24.71
CA VAL A 766 56.13 3.79 -24.51
C VAL A 766 57.26 2.81 -24.86
N TRP A 767 57.96 3.03 -25.97
CA TRP A 767 59.04 2.18 -26.47
C TRP A 767 60.29 2.15 -25.60
N THR A 768 60.40 3.11 -24.67
CA THR A 768 61.55 3.28 -23.77
C THR A 768 61.24 2.97 -22.31
N THR A 769 59.98 2.68 -21.98
CA THR A 769 59.55 2.40 -20.60
C THR A 769 59.91 0.98 -20.16
N LYS A 770 60.23 0.82 -18.87
CA LYS A 770 60.39 -0.50 -18.22
C LYS A 770 59.11 -1.34 -18.36
N ASP A 771 57.95 -0.70 -18.36
CA ASP A 771 56.65 -1.37 -18.47
C ASP A 771 56.48 -2.09 -19.81
N TRP A 772 56.92 -1.49 -20.92
CA TRP A 772 56.92 -2.13 -22.23
C TRP A 772 57.92 -3.30 -22.31
N GLN A 773 59.10 -3.15 -21.69
CA GLN A 773 60.16 -4.17 -21.71
C GLN A 773 59.88 -5.38 -20.80
N THR A 774 59.00 -5.25 -19.81
CA THR A 774 58.64 -6.29 -18.85
C THR A 774 57.27 -6.91 -19.10
N ALA A 775 56.58 -6.54 -20.18
CA ALA A 775 55.29 -7.11 -20.58
C ALA A 775 55.45 -8.56 -21.11
N THR A 776 55.67 -9.52 -20.21
CA THR A 776 55.72 -10.96 -20.51
C THR A 776 54.37 -11.64 -20.26
N TRP A 777 54.15 -12.78 -20.90
CA TRP A 777 52.95 -13.61 -20.69
C TRP A 777 52.79 -14.06 -19.22
N ASP A 778 53.90 -14.24 -18.50
CA ASP A 778 53.90 -14.60 -17.08
C ASP A 778 53.44 -13.43 -16.19
N ASN A 779 53.81 -12.19 -16.51
CA ASN A 779 53.31 -11.01 -15.79
C ASN A 779 51.79 -10.84 -15.96
N PHE A 780 51.26 -11.11 -17.16
CA PHE A 780 49.82 -11.12 -17.42
C PHE A 780 49.08 -12.21 -16.61
N LEU A 781 49.65 -13.41 -16.52
CA LEU A 781 49.08 -14.50 -15.73
C LEU A 781 49.16 -14.25 -14.22
N SER A 782 50.16 -13.52 -13.73
CA SER A 782 50.26 -13.11 -12.31
C SER A 782 49.16 -12.11 -11.93
N HIS A 783 48.86 -11.14 -12.80
CA HIS A 783 47.76 -10.18 -12.61
C HIS A 783 46.39 -10.87 -12.57
N LEU A 784 46.15 -11.85 -13.44
CA LEU A 784 44.91 -12.63 -13.44
C LEU A 784 44.74 -13.50 -12.19
N ARG A 785 45.82 -13.86 -11.48
CA ARG A 785 45.81 -14.65 -10.24
C ARG A 785 45.73 -13.82 -8.97
N GLY A 786 45.84 -12.48 -9.07
CA GLY A 786 45.75 -11.58 -7.93
C GLY A 786 46.97 -11.63 -6.98
N GLU A 787 48.14 -12.04 -7.47
CA GLU A 787 49.36 -12.06 -6.65
C GLU A 787 49.88 -10.62 -6.48
N PRO A 788 50.18 -10.16 -5.24
CA PRO A 788 50.60 -8.79 -5.00
C PRO A 788 51.99 -8.52 -5.62
N LYS A 789 52.12 -7.41 -6.34
CA LYS A 789 53.43 -6.90 -6.77
C LYS A 789 54.22 -6.46 -5.54
N ASP A 790 55.39 -7.07 -5.33
CA ASP A 790 56.37 -6.64 -4.33
C ASP A 790 57.17 -5.43 -4.87
N ASP A 791 56.45 -4.33 -5.14
CA ASP A 791 57.03 -3.05 -5.49
C ASP A 791 56.86 -2.14 -4.27
N GLY A 792 57.94 -1.96 -3.50
CA GLY A 792 57.98 -1.18 -2.26
C GLY A 792 57.14 0.11 -2.36
N ALA A 793 56.01 0.12 -1.64
CA ALA A 793 54.99 1.14 -1.74
C ALA A 793 55.52 2.52 -1.32
N LYS A 794 55.73 3.41 -2.30
CA LYS A 794 55.75 4.85 -2.06
C LYS A 794 54.32 5.38 -2.10
N SER A 795 53.95 6.15 -1.07
CA SER A 795 52.60 6.72 -0.93
C SER A 795 52.26 7.71 -2.06
N ALA A 796 50.96 7.89 -2.31
CA ALA A 796 50.41 8.75 -3.35
C ALA A 796 50.84 10.23 -3.24
N GLU A 797 51.36 10.66 -2.09
CA GLU A 797 51.88 12.03 -1.88
C GLU A 797 53.24 12.25 -2.56
N GLU A 798 54.09 11.22 -2.68
CA GLU A 798 55.39 11.37 -3.35
C GLU A 798 55.27 11.40 -4.88
N LYS A 799 54.23 10.78 -5.47
CA LYS A 799 54.01 10.79 -6.93
C LYS A 799 53.51 12.13 -7.47
N LYS A 800 53.00 13.04 -6.63
CA LYS A 800 52.49 14.36 -7.05
C LYS A 800 53.58 15.41 -7.29
N THR A 801 54.83 15.14 -6.93
CA THR A 801 55.95 16.11 -7.02
C THR A 801 56.87 15.86 -8.22
N GLN A 802 56.54 14.88 -9.07
CA GLN A 802 57.20 14.59 -10.34
C GLN A 802 56.22 14.83 -11.48
#